data_AF-A0A970PMZ3-F1
#
_entry.id   AF-A0A970PMZ3-F1
#
_cell.length_a   1.000
_cell.length_b   1.000
_cell.length_c   1.000
_cell.angle_alpha   90.00
_cell.angle_beta   90.00
_cell.angle_gamma   90.00
#
_symmetry.space_group_name_H-M   'P 1'
#
loop_
_entity.id
_entity.type
_entity.pdbx_description
1 polymer ?
#
loop_
_entity_poly.entity_id
_entity_poly.type
_entity_poly.pdbx_seq_one_letter_code
_entity_poly.pdbx_strand_id
1 'polypeptide(L)'
;MKRTRSMLSLLLTLCMVVSVVPAFAETSETPLVVAYAQFSEKFSPFFGETAYDMDVADMTQISLMTTDRMGGIVYNAIEGETIPYNGTDYEYKGAADLKVEYDEEADVTTYTAKLREDLKFSDGEPVTADDVIFTYYAYLDPSYTGPTSLSSYPIIGLNDYRTQTTSDVYDKYAKIADDMFAAGIDHEWAETDAWTKEQQEAFWGDLTANWKTDVKAIVDYVFANYLSYAPDYTGYTGEEIQASDGLKVALGMALWGFGKVEDKVLTTNSGKTFDLSKEEYPTLETYYEETYTAYDGNVVEYASVESPNSTDIFGVTKDAFIGEWGPKDEAMGGEGVPNVAGIKKLDEYTVEVKTNGYEAPAVYSILGISVAPLHYYGDEAQYDYENNMFGFPFGDLSIVAEKTGHPIGAGAYKFVKYENRIVYFEANENYYKGMPKTKYIQFKETNTAEVATGIQSGVVDAGEMSGSKANFETVAKMNSNGEITGDVVTTSKVDNLGYGYIGLNADTVNVGGEPASEASKNLRKAFGTVYAVYRAMAYDSYYGEAASVINYPISNTSWAAPQSTDPDYKVAFSVDVDGNDIYTSEMNAEERYDAALQAATGFLKAAGYTFDEATGMFTAAPEGAKLAYEVIIPGDGTGDHPSFAVLTGAKGLLEKIGITLNINDPADANILWEALD
;
A
#
# COMPACT_ATOMS: atom_id res chain seq x y z
N MET A 1 -51.20 71.39 -21.96
CA MET A 1 -52.14 70.75 -22.90
C MET A 1 -51.33 70.18 -24.07
N LYS A 2 -51.22 68.83 -24.14
CA LYS A 2 -50.89 67.95 -25.32
C LYS A 2 -49.55 68.20 -26.06
N ARG A 3 -48.73 67.21 -26.43
CA ARG A 3 -48.98 65.91 -27.10
C ARG A 3 -47.77 64.97 -26.87
N THR A 4 -47.93 63.83 -26.19
CA THR A 4 -47.95 62.44 -26.73
C THR A 4 -46.79 62.01 -27.67
N ARG A 5 -45.88 61.21 -27.11
CA ARG A 5 -45.27 59.91 -27.55
C ARG A 5 -45.11 59.63 -29.05
N SER A 6 -43.91 59.15 -29.46
CA SER A 6 -43.69 57.79 -30.04
C SER A 6 -42.23 57.51 -30.49
N MET A 7 -41.76 56.27 -30.23
CA MET A 7 -40.84 55.37 -30.99
C MET A 7 -39.44 55.86 -31.43
N LEU A 8 -38.31 55.19 -31.18
CA LEU A 8 -37.90 53.77 -31.22
C LEU A 8 -37.98 53.11 -32.62
N SER A 9 -36.86 53.13 -33.37
CA SER A 9 -36.42 52.04 -34.27
C SER A 9 -35.06 52.32 -34.95
N LEU A 10 -34.16 51.34 -34.79
CA LEU A 10 -33.20 50.75 -35.75
C LEU A 10 -31.87 51.44 -36.16
N LEU A 11 -30.78 50.78 -35.72
CA LEU A 11 -29.63 50.24 -36.46
C LEU A 11 -29.17 50.92 -37.78
N LEU A 12 -27.85 51.21 -37.87
CA LEU A 12 -26.95 50.63 -38.89
C LEU A 12 -25.45 50.93 -38.58
N THR A 13 -24.70 49.86 -38.27
CA THR A 13 -23.34 49.49 -38.76
C THR A 13 -22.16 50.47 -38.84
N LEU A 14 -21.15 50.19 -37.99
CA LEU A 14 -19.76 49.79 -38.33
C LEU A 14 -18.74 50.82 -38.88
N CYS A 15 -17.75 51.15 -38.04
CA CYS A 15 -16.27 51.08 -38.26
C CYS A 15 -15.56 51.64 -37.00
N MET A 16 -15.01 50.82 -36.08
CA MET A 16 -13.61 50.29 -36.07
C MET A 16 -12.57 51.42 -36.25
N VAL A 17 -11.61 51.70 -35.35
CA VAL A 17 -10.70 50.85 -34.57
C VAL A 17 -10.25 51.64 -33.33
N VAL A 18 -10.43 51.11 -32.12
CA VAL A 18 -9.61 51.49 -30.96
C VAL A 18 -9.13 50.20 -30.33
N SER A 19 -7.83 49.97 -30.43
CA SER A 19 -7.07 48.91 -29.81
C SER A 19 -7.39 48.83 -28.30
N VAL A 20 -8.11 47.78 -27.90
CA VAL A 20 -8.15 47.33 -26.51
C VAL A 20 -6.87 46.53 -26.30
N VAL A 21 -5.84 47.17 -25.74
CA VAL A 21 -4.74 46.45 -25.13
C VAL A 21 -5.30 45.90 -23.82
N PRO A 22 -5.31 44.58 -23.58
CA PRO A 22 -5.64 44.06 -22.26
C PRO A 22 -4.61 44.63 -21.29
N ALA A 23 -5.07 45.23 -20.19
CA ALA A 23 -4.18 45.48 -19.07
C ALA A 23 -3.67 44.10 -18.60
N PHE A 24 -2.43 43.76 -18.93
CA PHE A 24 -1.74 42.66 -18.27
C PHE A 24 -1.73 43.01 -16.78
N ALA A 25 -2.43 42.22 -15.97
CA ALA A 25 -2.23 42.27 -14.52
C ALA A 25 -0.74 42.02 -14.28
N GLU A 26 -0.06 42.92 -13.57
CA GLU A 26 1.33 42.69 -13.17
C GLU A 26 1.39 41.37 -12.39
N THR A 27 2.19 40.42 -12.88
CA THR A 27 2.52 39.21 -12.14
C THR A 27 3.28 39.61 -10.88
N SER A 28 2.73 39.27 -9.70
CA SER A 28 3.41 39.52 -8.43
C SER A 28 4.73 38.76 -8.38
N GLU A 29 5.84 39.46 -8.12
CA GLU A 29 7.14 38.87 -7.85
C GLU A 29 7.28 38.41 -6.38
N THR A 30 6.31 38.75 -5.51
CA THR A 30 6.23 38.23 -4.15
C THR A 30 5.78 36.77 -4.17
N PRO A 31 6.53 35.84 -3.58
CA PRO A 31 6.18 34.43 -3.56
C PRO A 31 4.93 34.18 -2.70
N LEU A 32 4.11 33.21 -3.11
CA LEU A 32 3.11 32.59 -2.24
C LEU A 32 3.82 31.53 -1.37
N VAL A 33 3.75 31.66 -0.06
CA VAL A 33 4.38 30.73 0.88
C VAL A 33 3.32 29.80 1.48
N VAL A 34 3.42 28.51 1.20
CA VAL A 34 2.49 27.48 1.66
C VAL A 34 3.16 26.65 2.75
N ALA A 35 2.50 26.52 3.90
CA ALA A 35 2.93 25.62 4.96
C ALA A 35 2.70 24.16 4.55
N TYR A 36 3.75 23.37 4.71
CA TYR A 36 3.79 21.93 4.46
C TYR A 36 4.41 21.22 5.66
N ALA A 37 4.13 19.94 5.86
CA ALA A 37 4.87 19.17 6.86
C ALA A 37 6.28 18.81 6.34
N GLN A 38 7.01 18.00 7.12
CA GLN A 38 8.40 17.66 6.82
C GLN A 38 8.54 16.83 5.53
N PHE A 39 9.56 17.15 4.72
CA PHE A 39 9.92 16.42 3.52
C PHE A 39 10.98 15.36 3.80
N SER A 40 11.01 14.27 3.02
CA SER A 40 12.16 13.34 3.02
C SER A 40 13.24 13.74 2.01
N GLU A 41 12.98 14.79 1.23
CA GLU A 41 13.82 15.32 0.14
C GLU A 41 13.82 14.43 -1.11
N LYS A 42 12.95 13.41 -1.16
CA LYS A 42 12.78 12.53 -2.32
C LYS A 42 11.68 13.02 -3.25
N PHE A 43 11.85 14.19 -3.85
CA PHE A 43 10.85 14.85 -4.69
C PHE A 43 10.58 14.20 -6.07
N SER A 44 10.92 12.93 -6.28
CA SER A 44 10.82 12.28 -7.59
C SER A 44 9.45 11.64 -7.83
N PRO A 45 8.92 11.71 -9.07
CA PRO A 45 7.69 11.00 -9.44
C PRO A 45 7.84 9.46 -9.40
N PHE A 46 9.05 8.95 -9.26
CA PHE A 46 9.35 7.53 -9.16
C PHE A 46 9.57 7.06 -7.72
N PHE A 47 10.16 7.89 -6.86
CA PHE A 47 10.73 7.45 -5.57
C PHE A 47 10.36 8.33 -4.37
N GLY A 48 9.29 9.13 -4.48
CA GLY A 48 8.74 9.86 -3.34
C GLY A 48 8.36 8.93 -2.20
N GLU A 49 8.72 9.32 -0.97
CA GLU A 49 8.45 8.54 0.24
C GLU A 49 7.27 9.09 1.03
N THR A 50 7.15 10.41 1.12
CA THR A 50 6.04 11.05 1.82
C THR A 50 5.03 11.62 0.82
N ALA A 51 3.78 11.76 1.26
CA ALA A 51 2.75 12.48 0.49
C ALA A 51 3.21 13.91 0.14
N TYR A 52 3.99 14.55 1.02
CA TYR A 52 4.49 15.91 0.79
C TYR A 52 5.61 15.95 -0.26
N ASP A 53 6.43 14.90 -0.37
CA ASP A 53 7.38 14.79 -1.48
C ASP A 53 6.65 14.58 -2.81
N MET A 54 5.56 13.80 -2.80
CA MET A 54 4.70 13.62 -3.97
C MET A 54 3.98 14.92 -4.35
N ASP A 55 3.52 15.74 -3.40
CA ASP A 55 2.95 17.06 -3.70
C ASP A 55 3.97 17.97 -4.40
N VAL A 56 5.26 17.88 -4.05
CA VAL A 56 6.32 18.59 -4.77
C VAL A 56 6.47 18.04 -6.20
N ALA A 57 6.44 16.71 -6.37
CA ALA A 57 6.49 16.09 -7.69
C ALA A 57 5.28 16.51 -8.54
N ASP A 58 4.07 16.49 -8.01
CA ASP A 58 2.82 16.80 -8.70
C ASP A 58 2.75 18.26 -9.18
N MET A 59 3.43 19.18 -8.51
CA MET A 59 3.60 20.54 -9.00
C MET A 59 4.40 20.61 -10.32
N THR A 60 5.29 19.63 -10.55
CA THR A 60 6.17 19.55 -11.71
C THR A 60 5.70 18.57 -12.79
N GLN A 61 4.82 17.62 -12.47
CA GLN A 61 4.38 16.58 -13.40
C GLN A 61 3.02 16.87 -14.03
N ILE A 62 2.72 16.12 -15.09
CA ILE A 62 1.35 15.90 -15.58
C ILE A 62 1.03 14.42 -15.45
N SER A 63 -0.25 14.10 -15.24
CA SER A 63 -0.78 12.74 -15.35
C SER A 63 -1.46 12.54 -16.70
N LEU A 64 -1.42 11.30 -17.22
CA LEU A 64 -2.25 10.90 -18.36
C LEU A 64 -3.74 11.06 -18.04
N MET A 65 -4.16 10.67 -16.84
CA MET A 65 -5.55 10.75 -16.42
C MET A 65 -5.91 12.11 -15.87
N THR A 66 -7.10 12.57 -16.24
CA THR A 66 -7.78 13.67 -15.55
C THR A 66 -9.02 13.11 -14.87
N THR A 67 -9.19 13.47 -13.60
CA THR A 67 -10.38 13.13 -12.83
C THR A 67 -11.18 14.38 -12.48
N ASP A 68 -12.48 14.19 -12.28
CA ASP A 68 -13.34 15.20 -11.70
C ASP A 68 -13.17 15.28 -10.16
N ARG A 69 -13.96 16.16 -9.52
CA ARG A 69 -13.91 16.36 -8.06
C ARG A 69 -14.36 15.15 -7.23
N MET A 70 -15.04 14.18 -7.84
CA MET A 70 -15.51 12.95 -7.22
C MET A 70 -14.61 11.75 -7.57
N GLY A 71 -13.48 12.00 -8.25
CA GLY A 71 -12.58 10.96 -8.75
C GLY A 71 -13.12 10.22 -9.98
N GLY A 72 -14.17 10.71 -10.63
CA GLY A 72 -14.66 10.17 -11.89
C GLY A 72 -13.71 10.49 -13.04
N ILE A 73 -13.54 9.56 -13.98
CA ILE A 73 -12.61 9.72 -15.11
C ILE A 73 -13.19 10.70 -16.12
N VAL A 74 -12.39 11.65 -16.56
CA VAL A 74 -12.70 12.57 -17.66
C VAL A 74 -12.10 11.99 -18.95
N TYR A 75 -12.91 11.34 -19.78
CA TYR A 75 -12.42 10.58 -20.93
C TYR A 75 -11.98 11.47 -22.11
N ASN A 76 -12.64 12.60 -22.32
CA ASN A 76 -12.38 13.54 -23.43
C ASN A 76 -11.72 14.82 -22.91
N ALA A 77 -10.65 14.68 -22.13
CA ALA A 77 -10.05 15.78 -21.40
C ALA A 77 -9.27 16.78 -22.28
N ILE A 78 -8.89 16.45 -23.51
CA ILE A 78 -8.15 17.38 -24.38
C ILE A 78 -9.02 18.60 -24.73
N GLU A 79 -10.19 18.35 -25.32
CA GLU A 79 -11.17 19.41 -25.60
C GLU A 79 -11.88 19.86 -24.32
N GLY A 80 -12.06 18.92 -23.39
CA GLY A 80 -12.61 19.11 -22.06
C GLY A 80 -14.06 18.64 -21.92
N GLU A 81 -14.41 18.23 -20.70
CA GLU A 81 -15.78 17.85 -20.33
C GLU A 81 -16.32 18.78 -19.26
N THR A 82 -17.63 19.09 -19.31
CA THR A 82 -18.31 19.85 -18.26
C THR A 82 -19.07 18.90 -17.37
N ILE A 83 -18.66 18.82 -16.10
CA ILE A 83 -19.26 17.92 -15.11
C ILE A 83 -19.78 18.78 -13.93
N PRO A 84 -21.07 18.65 -13.55
CA PRO A 84 -21.63 19.38 -12.43
C PRO A 84 -21.15 18.79 -11.10
N TYR A 85 -20.76 19.65 -10.16
CA TYR A 85 -20.46 19.28 -8.79
C TYR A 85 -21.03 20.33 -7.82
N ASN A 86 -21.79 19.88 -6.81
CA ASN A 86 -22.45 20.75 -5.83
C ASN A 86 -23.22 21.95 -6.45
N GLY A 87 -23.97 21.69 -7.53
CA GLY A 87 -24.79 22.69 -8.22
C GLY A 87 -24.02 23.71 -9.05
N THR A 88 -22.71 23.49 -9.26
CA THR A 88 -21.84 24.30 -10.10
C THR A 88 -21.26 23.45 -11.22
N ASP A 89 -21.32 23.93 -12.46
CA ASP A 89 -20.69 23.28 -13.60
C ASP A 89 -19.18 23.58 -13.61
N TYR A 90 -18.36 22.54 -13.74
CA TYR A 90 -16.90 22.66 -13.87
C TYR A 90 -16.44 22.07 -15.19
N GLU A 91 -15.59 22.83 -15.91
CA GLU A 91 -14.91 22.33 -17.11
C GLU A 91 -13.56 21.70 -16.71
N TYR A 92 -13.37 20.45 -17.09
CA TYR A 92 -12.16 19.68 -16.83
C TYR A 92 -11.37 19.48 -18.12
N LYS A 93 -10.12 19.94 -18.14
CA LYS A 93 -9.18 19.69 -19.25
C LYS A 93 -7.91 19.00 -18.75
N GLY A 94 -7.33 18.17 -19.61
CA GLY A 94 -6.26 17.25 -19.30
C GLY A 94 -5.16 17.15 -20.36
N ALA A 95 -4.21 16.26 -20.09
CA ALA A 95 -3.09 15.96 -20.98
C ALA A 95 -3.45 14.92 -22.07
N ALA A 96 -4.43 14.05 -21.82
CA ALA A 96 -4.80 12.98 -22.73
C ALA A 96 -6.33 12.74 -22.78
N ASP A 97 -6.80 12.23 -23.91
CA ASP A 97 -8.08 11.53 -24.00
C ASP A 97 -7.85 10.05 -23.69
N LEU A 98 -8.76 9.45 -22.93
CA LEU A 98 -8.66 8.07 -22.46
C LEU A 98 -9.74 7.18 -23.07
N LYS A 99 -9.45 5.89 -23.18
CA LYS A 99 -10.42 4.86 -23.56
C LYS A 99 -10.17 3.57 -22.79
N VAL A 100 -11.24 2.90 -22.37
CA VAL A 100 -11.19 1.58 -21.71
C VAL A 100 -12.21 0.66 -22.38
N GLU A 101 -11.74 -0.50 -22.83
CA GLU A 101 -12.57 -1.50 -23.52
C GLU A 101 -12.32 -2.88 -22.92
N TYR A 102 -13.35 -3.50 -22.37
CA TYR A 102 -13.31 -4.90 -21.93
C TYR A 102 -13.90 -5.81 -23.00
N ASP A 103 -13.11 -6.78 -23.47
CA ASP A 103 -13.54 -7.86 -24.33
C ASP A 103 -13.86 -9.08 -23.46
N GLU A 104 -15.15 -9.35 -23.26
CA GLU A 104 -15.65 -10.49 -22.46
C GLU A 104 -15.29 -11.85 -23.08
N GLU A 105 -15.13 -11.96 -24.40
CA GLU A 105 -14.83 -13.24 -25.07
C GLU A 105 -13.34 -13.59 -24.94
N ALA A 106 -12.47 -12.59 -25.05
CA ALA A 106 -11.03 -12.76 -24.87
C ALA A 106 -10.59 -12.69 -23.40
N ASP A 107 -11.45 -12.21 -22.52
CA ASP A 107 -11.15 -11.83 -21.14
C ASP A 107 -9.95 -10.87 -21.04
N VAL A 108 -9.98 -9.81 -21.84
CA VAL A 108 -8.90 -8.81 -21.93
C VAL A 108 -9.47 -7.40 -21.82
N THR A 109 -8.86 -6.57 -20.98
CA THR A 109 -9.16 -5.13 -20.94
C THR A 109 -8.06 -4.35 -21.66
N THR A 110 -8.45 -3.46 -22.56
CA THR A 110 -7.57 -2.55 -23.30
C THR A 110 -7.73 -1.13 -22.79
N TYR A 111 -6.62 -0.51 -22.40
CA TYR A 111 -6.52 0.86 -21.95
C TYR A 111 -5.76 1.67 -22.99
N THR A 112 -6.30 2.79 -23.43
CA THR A 112 -5.65 3.69 -24.41
C THR A 112 -5.57 5.09 -23.85
N ALA A 113 -4.40 5.72 -23.96
CA ALA A 113 -4.21 7.14 -23.72
C ALA A 113 -3.69 7.80 -24.99
N LYS A 114 -4.39 8.83 -25.45
CA LYS A 114 -3.97 9.69 -26.56
C LYS A 114 -3.61 11.06 -25.99
N LEU A 115 -2.32 11.40 -26.02
CA LEU A 115 -1.81 12.71 -25.61
C LEU A 115 -2.27 13.81 -26.55
N ARG A 116 -2.41 15.03 -26.02
CA ARG A 116 -2.47 16.24 -26.84
C ARG A 116 -1.07 16.57 -27.40
N GLU A 117 -1.04 17.10 -28.62
CA GLU A 117 0.19 17.26 -29.41
C GLU A 117 1.02 18.51 -29.06
N ASP A 118 0.48 19.43 -28.25
CA ASP A 118 1.12 20.69 -27.88
C ASP A 118 1.75 20.68 -26.48
N LEU A 119 1.83 19.51 -25.83
CA LEU A 119 2.51 19.35 -24.55
C LEU A 119 4.00 19.60 -24.65
N LYS A 120 4.55 20.27 -23.63
CA LYS A 120 5.98 20.49 -23.47
C LYS A 120 6.38 20.33 -22.02
N PHE A 121 7.56 19.74 -21.82
CA PHE A 121 8.26 19.80 -20.55
C PHE A 121 8.69 21.23 -20.23
N SER A 122 9.06 21.47 -18.98
CA SER A 122 9.47 22.78 -18.48
C SER A 122 10.76 23.33 -19.11
N ASP A 123 11.59 22.47 -19.70
CA ASP A 123 12.75 22.85 -20.51
C ASP A 123 12.41 23.12 -21.98
N GLY A 124 11.17 22.84 -22.40
CA GLY A 124 10.63 23.13 -23.73
C GLY A 124 10.64 21.95 -24.70
N GLU A 125 11.21 20.79 -24.31
CA GLU A 125 11.13 19.57 -25.11
C GLU A 125 9.67 19.08 -25.22
N PRO A 126 9.25 18.51 -26.37
CA PRO A 126 7.89 18.01 -26.54
C PRO A 126 7.65 16.77 -25.66
N VAL A 127 6.42 16.61 -25.16
CA VAL A 127 6.00 15.37 -24.52
C VAL A 127 5.42 14.43 -25.57
N THR A 128 5.87 13.19 -25.60
CA THR A 128 5.47 12.18 -26.60
C THR A 128 5.09 10.85 -25.96
N ALA A 129 4.60 9.91 -26.77
CA ALA A 129 4.39 8.54 -26.33
C ALA A 129 5.68 7.85 -25.86
N ASP A 130 6.86 8.30 -26.29
CA ASP A 130 8.14 7.71 -25.88
C ASP A 130 8.43 7.94 -24.39
N ASP A 131 8.08 9.12 -23.88
CA ASP A 131 8.16 9.47 -22.45
C ASP A 131 7.22 8.59 -21.60
N VAL A 132 6.04 8.30 -22.13
CA VAL A 132 5.05 7.43 -21.48
C VAL A 132 5.53 5.98 -21.45
N ILE A 133 6.08 5.49 -22.56
CA ILE A 133 6.69 4.15 -22.62
C ILE A 133 7.87 4.07 -21.64
N PHE A 134 8.80 5.02 -21.67
CA PHE A 134 9.90 5.10 -20.70
C PHE A 134 9.38 5.01 -19.26
N THR A 135 8.34 5.80 -18.94
CA THR A 135 7.77 5.85 -17.59
C THR A 135 7.16 4.52 -17.17
N TYR A 136 6.42 3.83 -18.06
CA TYR A 136 5.90 2.49 -17.79
C TYR A 136 7.03 1.51 -17.50
N TYR A 137 8.07 1.49 -18.33
CA TYR A 137 9.18 0.57 -18.15
C TYR A 137 9.94 0.85 -16.86
N ALA A 138 10.13 2.12 -16.48
CA ALA A 138 10.77 2.46 -15.21
C ALA A 138 9.94 1.98 -14.00
N TYR A 139 8.62 2.09 -14.05
CA TYR A 139 7.75 1.57 -12.99
C TYR A 139 7.65 0.03 -12.94
N LEU A 140 7.91 -0.64 -14.07
CA LEU A 140 7.74 -2.09 -14.22
C LEU A 140 9.07 -2.87 -14.16
N ASP A 141 10.21 -2.17 -14.10
CA ASP A 141 11.53 -2.78 -13.95
C ASP A 141 11.63 -3.56 -12.62
N PRO A 142 12.28 -4.74 -12.59
CA PRO A 142 12.43 -5.52 -11.36
C PRO A 142 13.23 -4.82 -10.25
N SER A 143 14.07 -3.82 -10.58
CA SER A 143 14.82 -3.03 -9.59
C SER A 143 14.03 -1.85 -8.99
N TYR A 144 12.81 -1.61 -9.47
CA TYR A 144 11.95 -0.54 -8.96
C TYR A 144 11.52 -0.80 -7.51
N THR A 145 11.81 0.16 -6.62
CA THR A 145 11.51 0.11 -5.18
C THR A 145 10.64 1.27 -4.69
N GLY A 146 10.08 2.05 -5.62
CA GLY A 146 9.22 3.18 -5.28
C GLY A 146 7.77 2.79 -4.98
N PRO A 147 6.88 3.78 -4.74
CA PRO A 147 5.57 3.54 -4.16
C PRO A 147 4.50 3.01 -5.13
N THR A 148 4.75 2.93 -6.44
CA THR A 148 3.71 2.44 -7.36
C THR A 148 3.46 0.94 -7.20
N SER A 149 2.19 0.56 -7.30
CA SER A 149 1.75 -0.83 -7.34
C SER A 149 1.48 -1.33 -8.76
N LEU A 150 1.88 -0.59 -9.81
CA LEU A 150 1.55 -0.94 -11.20
C LEU A 150 1.90 -2.39 -11.57
N SER A 151 2.99 -2.92 -10.99
CA SER A 151 3.44 -4.29 -11.25
C SER A 151 2.57 -5.39 -10.67
N SER A 152 1.57 -5.06 -9.82
CA SER A 152 0.59 -6.02 -9.30
C SER A 152 -0.57 -6.30 -10.25
N TYR A 153 -0.74 -5.49 -11.31
CA TYR A 153 -1.81 -5.69 -12.27
C TYR A 153 -1.44 -6.74 -13.32
N PRO A 154 -2.41 -7.52 -13.82
CA PRO A 154 -2.17 -8.61 -14.77
C PRO A 154 -1.91 -8.11 -16.19
N ILE A 155 -0.93 -7.21 -16.37
CA ILE A 155 -0.50 -6.69 -17.66
C ILE A 155 0.09 -7.84 -18.47
N ILE A 156 -0.41 -8.03 -19.70
CA ILE A 156 -0.06 -9.17 -20.54
C ILE A 156 1.46 -9.15 -20.82
N GLY A 157 2.14 -10.25 -20.49
CA GLY A 157 3.60 -10.41 -20.68
C GLY A 157 4.48 -9.69 -19.67
N LEU A 158 3.91 -9.02 -18.65
CA LEU A 158 4.71 -8.34 -17.62
C LEU A 158 5.52 -9.32 -16.77
N ASN A 159 4.90 -10.41 -16.33
CA ASN A 159 5.60 -11.41 -15.53
C ASN A 159 6.77 -12.01 -16.33
N ASP A 160 6.53 -12.34 -17.60
CA ASP A 160 7.55 -12.85 -18.52
C ASP A 160 8.73 -11.88 -18.64
N TYR A 161 8.45 -10.58 -18.81
CA TYR A 161 9.47 -9.54 -18.86
C TYR A 161 10.26 -9.42 -17.54
N ARG A 162 9.59 -9.35 -16.39
CA ARG A 162 10.29 -9.15 -15.10
C ARG A 162 11.11 -10.36 -14.68
N THR A 163 10.61 -11.57 -14.99
CA THR A 163 11.30 -12.83 -14.70
C THR A 163 12.30 -13.24 -15.78
N GLN A 164 12.32 -12.51 -16.92
CA GLN A 164 13.10 -12.86 -18.11
C GLN A 164 12.86 -14.29 -18.58
N THR A 165 11.67 -14.83 -18.32
CA THR A 165 11.27 -16.22 -18.58
C THR A 165 9.86 -16.21 -19.12
N THR A 166 9.66 -16.67 -20.37
CA THR A 166 8.30 -16.75 -20.93
C THR A 166 7.41 -17.68 -20.11
N SER A 167 6.10 -17.45 -20.10
CA SER A 167 5.14 -18.31 -19.37
C SER A 167 5.27 -19.80 -19.77
N ASP A 168 5.47 -20.09 -21.07
CA ASP A 168 5.68 -21.46 -21.56
C ASP A 168 6.96 -22.11 -21.00
N VAL A 169 8.04 -21.32 -20.87
CA VAL A 169 9.30 -21.79 -20.29
C VAL A 169 9.17 -21.90 -18.78
N TYR A 170 8.51 -20.95 -18.12
CA TYR A 170 8.22 -21.02 -16.68
C TYR A 170 7.48 -22.32 -16.36
N ASP A 171 6.40 -22.63 -17.09
CA ASP A 171 5.63 -23.88 -16.91
C ASP A 171 6.47 -25.13 -17.16
N LYS A 172 7.36 -25.10 -18.16
CA LYS A 172 8.30 -26.19 -18.43
C LYS A 172 9.23 -26.44 -17.24
N TYR A 173 9.86 -25.41 -16.68
CA TYR A 173 10.80 -25.55 -15.57
C TYR A 173 10.10 -25.82 -14.24
N ALA A 174 8.91 -25.26 -14.04
CA ALA A 174 8.04 -25.60 -12.93
C ALA A 174 7.72 -27.10 -12.94
N LYS A 175 7.36 -27.64 -14.11
CA LYS A 175 7.14 -29.08 -14.29
C LYS A 175 8.41 -29.90 -14.05
N ILE A 176 9.57 -29.44 -14.51
CA ILE A 176 10.85 -30.12 -14.26
C ILE A 176 11.14 -30.19 -12.74
N ALA A 177 10.93 -29.10 -12.00
CA ALA A 177 11.07 -29.09 -10.55
C ALA A 177 10.10 -30.07 -9.87
N ASP A 178 8.83 -30.11 -10.29
CA ASP A 178 7.83 -31.05 -9.77
C ASP A 178 8.22 -32.50 -10.07
N ASP A 179 8.69 -32.80 -11.27
CA ASP A 179 9.10 -34.15 -11.67
C ASP A 179 10.38 -34.60 -10.93
N MET A 180 11.36 -33.70 -10.72
CA MET A 180 12.54 -33.96 -9.90
C MET A 180 12.14 -34.28 -8.46
N PHE A 181 11.27 -33.46 -7.86
CA PHE A 181 10.78 -33.66 -6.50
C PHE A 181 10.03 -35.01 -6.37
N ALA A 182 9.18 -35.34 -7.35
CA ALA A 182 8.45 -36.61 -7.39
C ALA A 182 9.37 -37.83 -7.59
N ALA A 183 10.51 -37.68 -8.27
CA ALA A 183 11.51 -38.73 -8.42
C ALA A 183 12.29 -39.01 -7.11
N GLY A 184 12.36 -38.00 -6.23
CA GLY A 184 13.04 -38.07 -4.93
C GLY A 184 14.54 -37.82 -5.02
N ILE A 185 15.15 -37.46 -3.88
CA ILE A 185 16.57 -37.06 -3.81
C ILE A 185 17.53 -38.21 -4.14
N ASP A 186 17.11 -39.45 -3.92
CA ASP A 186 17.89 -40.65 -4.21
C ASP A 186 17.81 -41.09 -5.68
N HIS A 187 17.09 -40.35 -6.54
CA HIS A 187 16.99 -40.66 -7.96
C HIS A 187 18.34 -40.65 -8.66
N GLU A 188 18.73 -41.77 -9.26
CA GLU A 188 19.92 -41.85 -10.10
C GLU A 188 19.62 -41.24 -11.48
N TRP A 189 20.19 -40.06 -11.74
CA TRP A 189 20.03 -39.35 -13.02
C TRP A 189 20.38 -40.23 -14.23
N ALA A 190 19.52 -40.23 -15.24
CA ALA A 190 19.70 -40.90 -16.52
C ALA A 190 19.53 -39.92 -17.70
N GLU A 191 20.19 -40.21 -18.83
CA GLU A 191 20.07 -39.40 -20.07
C GLU A 191 18.63 -39.32 -20.62
N THR A 192 17.72 -40.17 -20.15
CA THR A 192 16.30 -40.17 -20.52
C THR A 192 15.44 -39.23 -19.68
N ASP A 193 15.99 -38.66 -18.60
CA ASP A 193 15.27 -37.71 -17.75
C ASP A 193 15.03 -36.38 -18.47
N ALA A 194 13.97 -35.66 -18.07
CA ALA A 194 13.61 -34.38 -18.66
C ALA A 194 14.51 -33.21 -18.22
N TRP A 195 15.46 -33.47 -17.32
CA TRP A 195 16.39 -32.50 -16.72
C TRP A 195 17.84 -32.98 -16.81
N THR A 196 18.77 -32.07 -16.60
CA THR A 196 20.21 -32.38 -16.56
C THR A 196 20.67 -32.78 -15.17
N LYS A 197 21.81 -33.48 -15.08
CA LYS A 197 22.44 -33.81 -13.80
C LYS A 197 22.76 -32.56 -12.96
N GLU A 198 23.17 -31.48 -13.63
CA GLU A 198 23.48 -30.20 -13.00
C GLU A 198 22.23 -29.53 -12.40
N GLN A 199 21.11 -29.57 -13.13
CA GLN A 199 19.81 -29.09 -12.64
C GLN A 199 19.35 -29.87 -11.41
N GLN A 200 19.49 -31.20 -11.42
CA GLN A 200 19.14 -32.05 -10.28
C GLN A 200 20.02 -31.77 -9.07
N GLU A 201 21.34 -31.66 -9.26
CA GLU A 201 22.29 -31.35 -8.17
C GLU A 201 22.03 -29.96 -7.57
N ALA A 202 21.74 -28.96 -8.40
CA ALA A 202 21.39 -27.62 -7.96
C ALA A 202 20.07 -27.61 -7.17
N PHE A 203 19.01 -28.19 -7.74
CA PHE A 203 17.69 -28.24 -7.12
C PHE A 203 17.72 -28.90 -5.73
N TRP A 204 18.35 -30.07 -5.60
CA TRP A 204 18.44 -30.75 -4.30
C TRP A 204 19.41 -30.06 -3.32
N GLY A 205 20.45 -29.41 -3.83
CA GLY A 205 21.34 -28.57 -3.04
C GLY A 205 20.60 -27.40 -2.39
N ASP A 206 19.81 -26.67 -3.18
CA ASP A 206 19.03 -25.53 -2.73
C ASP A 206 17.90 -25.98 -1.78
N LEU A 207 17.19 -27.07 -2.09
CA LEU A 207 16.17 -27.64 -1.21
C LEU A 207 16.75 -28.00 0.16
N THR A 208 17.92 -28.64 0.17
CA THR A 208 18.65 -29.01 1.40
C THR A 208 19.06 -27.76 2.20
N ALA A 209 19.55 -26.73 1.52
CA ALA A 209 19.95 -25.47 2.17
C ALA A 209 18.76 -24.73 2.77
N ASN A 210 17.63 -24.67 2.05
CA ASN A 210 16.40 -24.05 2.54
C ASN A 210 15.81 -24.82 3.72
N TRP A 211 15.83 -26.16 3.70
CA TRP A 211 15.42 -26.98 4.84
C TRP A 211 16.31 -26.76 6.07
N LYS A 212 17.64 -26.70 5.89
CA LYS A 212 18.56 -26.37 7.01
C LYS A 212 18.32 -24.98 7.58
N THR A 213 17.93 -24.02 6.74
CA THR A 213 17.55 -22.68 7.17
C THR A 213 16.29 -22.71 8.04
N ASP A 214 15.29 -23.51 7.67
CA ASP A 214 14.09 -23.71 8.49
C ASP A 214 14.38 -24.45 9.81
N VAL A 215 15.26 -25.47 9.80
CA VAL A 215 15.76 -26.12 11.03
C VAL A 215 16.43 -25.12 11.96
N LYS A 216 17.21 -24.18 11.41
CA LYS A 216 17.77 -23.07 12.20
C LYS A 216 16.67 -22.18 12.77
N ALA A 217 15.63 -21.88 11.98
CA ALA A 217 14.48 -21.10 12.45
C ALA A 217 13.77 -21.78 13.63
N ILE A 218 13.67 -23.12 13.65
CA ILE A 218 13.17 -23.88 14.82
C ILE A 218 14.05 -23.62 16.04
N VAL A 219 15.38 -23.73 15.91
CA VAL A 219 16.30 -23.49 17.03
C VAL A 219 16.16 -22.06 17.56
N ASP A 220 16.08 -21.08 16.67
CA ASP A 220 15.91 -19.67 17.03
C ASP A 220 14.55 -19.43 17.72
N TYR A 221 13.47 -20.01 17.19
CA TYR A 221 12.12 -19.94 17.76
C TYR A 221 12.06 -20.57 19.15
N VAL A 222 12.66 -21.75 19.34
CA VAL A 222 12.76 -22.42 20.64
C VAL A 222 13.55 -21.59 21.63
N PHE A 223 14.68 -21.03 21.19
CA PHE A 223 15.50 -20.19 22.04
C PHE A 223 14.76 -18.92 22.48
N ALA A 224 14.02 -18.27 21.57
CA ALA A 224 13.29 -17.05 21.86
C ALA A 224 12.08 -17.30 22.81
N ASN A 225 11.37 -18.41 22.63
CA ASN A 225 10.06 -18.61 23.27
C ASN A 225 10.07 -19.63 24.41
N TYR A 226 11.03 -20.57 24.45
CA TYR A 226 11.01 -21.71 25.37
C TYR A 226 12.29 -21.88 26.20
N LEU A 227 13.14 -20.85 26.29
CA LEU A 227 14.36 -20.90 27.11
C LEU A 227 14.11 -21.26 28.57
N SER A 228 12.95 -20.89 29.12
CA SER A 228 12.56 -21.22 30.50
C SER A 228 12.40 -22.72 30.76
N TYR A 229 12.17 -23.52 29.72
CA TYR A 229 12.02 -24.98 29.81
C TYR A 229 13.37 -25.71 29.79
N ALA A 230 14.48 -25.00 29.52
CA ALA A 230 15.80 -25.60 29.40
C ALA A 230 16.22 -26.52 30.58
N PRO A 231 15.99 -26.15 31.87
CA PRO A 231 16.39 -27.00 32.99
C PRO A 231 15.71 -28.37 32.96
N ASP A 232 14.43 -28.42 32.58
CA ASP A 232 13.63 -29.65 32.60
C ASP A 232 13.97 -30.56 31.42
N TYR A 233 14.35 -30.00 30.27
CA TYR A 233 14.59 -30.74 29.04
C TYR A 233 16.06 -31.08 28.78
N THR A 234 17.00 -30.38 29.41
CA THR A 234 18.44 -30.58 29.17
C THR A 234 19.28 -30.74 30.44
N GLY A 235 18.76 -30.34 31.60
CA GLY A 235 19.54 -30.25 32.83
C GLY A 235 20.53 -29.07 32.87
N TYR A 236 20.41 -28.11 31.95
CA TYR A 236 21.16 -26.85 31.93
C TYR A 236 20.22 -25.66 32.15
N THR A 237 20.74 -24.62 32.79
CA THR A 237 20.04 -23.35 32.99
C THR A 237 19.91 -22.57 31.68
N GLY A 238 18.93 -21.67 31.59
CA GLY A 238 18.78 -20.80 30.41
C GLY A 238 20.02 -19.95 30.13
N GLU A 239 20.74 -19.50 31.17
CA GLU A 239 22.01 -18.77 31.02
C GLU A 239 23.11 -19.63 30.38
N GLU A 240 23.20 -20.91 30.75
CA GLU A 240 24.14 -21.86 30.15
C GLU A 240 23.80 -22.16 28.68
N ILE A 241 22.51 -22.34 28.35
CA ILE A 241 22.06 -22.51 26.95
C ILE A 241 22.40 -21.27 26.13
N GLN A 242 22.11 -20.07 26.63
CA GLN A 242 22.37 -18.82 25.92
C GLN A 242 23.85 -18.66 25.56
N ALA A 243 24.75 -19.15 26.40
CA ALA A 243 26.19 -19.08 26.22
C ALA A 243 26.77 -20.14 25.25
N SER A 244 25.98 -21.08 24.74
CA SER A 244 26.47 -22.17 23.87
C SER A 244 25.51 -22.50 22.73
N ASP A 245 25.93 -22.26 21.49
CA ASP A 245 25.12 -22.58 20.31
C ASP A 245 24.84 -24.08 20.17
N GLY A 246 25.78 -24.94 20.59
CA GLY A 246 25.56 -26.38 20.61
C GLY A 246 24.49 -26.82 21.61
N LEU A 247 24.38 -26.13 22.74
CA LEU A 247 23.30 -26.35 23.71
C LEU A 247 21.95 -25.82 23.20
N LYS A 248 21.93 -24.73 22.42
CA LYS A 248 20.71 -24.26 21.75
C LYS A 248 20.15 -25.30 20.78
N VAL A 249 21.02 -25.91 19.96
CA VAL A 249 20.61 -27.00 19.06
C VAL A 249 20.08 -28.19 19.86
N ALA A 250 20.77 -28.61 20.94
CA ALA A 250 20.30 -29.71 21.78
C ALA A 250 18.94 -29.43 22.44
N LEU A 251 18.70 -28.20 22.91
CA LEU A 251 17.41 -27.78 23.43
C LEU A 251 16.32 -27.80 22.34
N GLY A 252 16.62 -27.28 21.15
CA GLY A 252 15.74 -27.33 19.99
C GLY A 252 15.31 -28.76 19.66
N MET A 253 16.27 -29.67 19.50
CA MET A 253 15.99 -31.08 19.23
C MET A 253 15.15 -31.73 20.34
N ALA A 254 15.43 -31.42 21.61
CA ALA A 254 14.70 -32.01 22.74
C ALA A 254 13.24 -31.53 22.83
N LEU A 255 12.99 -30.24 22.59
CA LEU A 255 11.65 -29.65 22.68
C LEU A 255 10.79 -29.94 21.44
N TRP A 256 11.40 -30.02 20.26
CA TRP A 256 10.72 -30.35 19.00
C TRP A 256 10.63 -31.87 18.74
N GLY A 257 11.09 -32.70 19.67
CA GLY A 257 10.88 -34.16 19.62
C GLY A 257 11.85 -34.96 18.74
N PHE A 258 12.99 -34.37 18.36
CA PHE A 258 14.05 -35.03 17.56
C PHE A 258 15.19 -35.62 18.41
N GLY A 259 15.06 -35.55 19.72
CA GLY A 259 15.92 -36.26 20.65
C GLY A 259 15.47 -36.11 22.09
N LYS A 260 16.16 -36.79 22.99
CA LYS A 260 15.93 -36.72 24.44
C LYS A 260 17.24 -36.56 25.17
N VAL A 261 17.28 -35.66 26.15
CA VAL A 261 18.43 -35.52 27.04
C VAL A 261 18.15 -36.24 28.36
N GLU A 262 19.04 -37.16 28.74
CA GLU A 262 19.05 -37.82 30.05
C GLU A 262 20.47 -37.76 30.61
N ASP A 263 20.62 -37.36 31.88
CA ASP A 263 21.93 -37.20 32.52
C ASP A 263 22.94 -36.37 31.69
N LYS A 264 22.44 -35.31 31.03
CA LYS A 264 23.20 -34.41 30.11
C LYS A 264 23.76 -35.11 28.87
N VAL A 265 23.21 -36.26 28.48
CA VAL A 265 23.48 -36.93 27.21
C VAL A 265 22.26 -36.82 26.32
N LEU A 266 22.40 -36.13 25.17
CA LEU A 266 21.35 -36.12 24.14
C LEU A 266 21.42 -37.43 23.34
N THR A 267 20.31 -38.14 23.24
CA THR A 267 20.11 -39.25 22.31
C THR A 267 19.07 -38.85 21.27
N THR A 268 19.47 -38.82 20.01
CA THR A 268 18.58 -38.53 18.86
C THR A 268 17.65 -39.70 18.55
N ASN A 269 16.62 -39.48 17.73
CA ASN A 269 15.68 -40.53 17.34
C ASN A 269 16.35 -41.65 16.52
N SER A 270 17.38 -41.32 15.73
CA SER A 270 18.23 -42.30 15.02
C SER A 270 19.22 -43.05 15.93
N GLY A 271 19.34 -42.66 17.20
CA GLY A 271 20.20 -43.29 18.20
C GLY A 271 21.62 -42.73 18.32
N LYS A 272 21.95 -41.63 17.61
CA LYS A 272 23.21 -40.90 17.83
C LYS A 272 23.20 -40.26 19.22
N THR A 273 24.34 -40.30 19.92
CA THR A 273 24.49 -39.78 21.29
C THR A 273 25.53 -38.66 21.36
N PHE A 274 25.24 -37.63 22.14
CA PHE A 274 26.12 -36.47 22.37
C PHE A 274 26.25 -36.20 23.87
N ASP A 275 27.45 -36.33 24.43
CA ASP A 275 27.72 -36.01 25.84
C ASP A 275 27.93 -34.50 26.01
N LEU A 276 26.85 -33.79 26.30
CA LEU A 276 26.84 -32.33 26.41
C LEU A 276 27.76 -31.83 27.53
N SER A 277 28.06 -32.67 28.52
CA SER A 277 28.97 -32.33 29.63
C SER A 277 30.44 -32.31 29.22
N LYS A 278 30.77 -32.94 28.08
CA LYS A 278 32.11 -32.96 27.48
C LYS A 278 32.24 -32.02 26.29
N GLU A 279 31.29 -31.11 26.11
CA GLU A 279 31.22 -30.21 24.96
C GLU A 279 31.06 -30.94 23.61
N GLU A 280 30.50 -32.15 23.64
CA GLU A 280 30.08 -32.88 22.44
C GLU A 280 28.64 -32.49 22.13
N TYR A 281 28.42 -31.67 21.11
CA TYR A 281 27.10 -31.10 20.79
C TYR A 281 26.55 -31.59 19.45
N PRO A 282 25.22 -31.71 19.29
CA PRO A 282 24.62 -31.85 17.97
C PRO A 282 24.85 -30.57 17.16
N THR A 283 24.84 -30.71 15.82
CA THR A 283 24.90 -29.58 14.89
C THR A 283 23.56 -29.40 14.19
N LEU A 284 23.36 -28.25 13.50
CA LEU A 284 22.22 -28.08 12.60
C LEU A 284 22.18 -29.16 11.51
N GLU A 285 23.35 -29.66 11.08
CA GLU A 285 23.42 -30.80 10.16
C GLU A 285 22.82 -32.06 10.78
N THR A 286 23.21 -32.39 12.01
CA THR A 286 22.62 -33.54 12.73
C THR A 286 21.12 -33.37 12.87
N TYR A 287 20.66 -32.16 13.19
CA TYR A 287 19.24 -31.90 13.35
C TYR A 287 18.49 -32.07 12.02
N TYR A 288 19.00 -31.48 10.93
CA TYR A 288 18.48 -31.70 9.59
C TYR A 288 18.43 -33.19 9.21
N GLU A 289 19.46 -33.98 9.52
CA GLU A 289 19.45 -35.43 9.26
C GLU A 289 18.34 -36.16 10.02
N GLU A 290 18.06 -35.76 11.27
CA GLU A 290 16.94 -36.32 12.05
C GLU A 290 15.57 -35.92 11.48
N THR A 291 15.39 -34.66 11.08
CA THR A 291 14.14 -34.20 10.46
C THR A 291 13.93 -34.86 9.10
N TYR A 292 14.98 -34.93 8.27
CA TYR A 292 14.94 -35.63 7.00
C TYR A 292 14.53 -37.09 7.17
N THR A 293 15.13 -37.80 8.15
CA THR A 293 14.81 -39.20 8.44
C THR A 293 13.39 -39.37 8.94
N ALA A 294 12.91 -38.48 9.82
CA ALA A 294 11.57 -38.57 10.40
C ALA A 294 10.46 -38.43 9.36
N TYR A 295 10.72 -37.65 8.30
CA TYR A 295 9.77 -37.35 7.24
C TYR A 295 10.07 -38.08 5.92
N ASP A 296 11.01 -39.03 5.92
CA ASP A 296 11.42 -39.79 4.71
C ASP A 296 11.78 -38.85 3.53
N GLY A 297 12.42 -37.73 3.83
CA GLY A 297 12.77 -36.69 2.85
C GLY A 297 11.59 -35.85 2.33
N ASN A 298 10.38 -36.05 2.84
CA ASN A 298 9.21 -35.26 2.45
C ASN A 298 9.22 -33.87 3.11
N VAL A 299 9.84 -32.91 2.45
CA VAL A 299 9.97 -31.52 2.94
C VAL A 299 8.63 -30.81 3.13
N VAL A 300 7.61 -31.17 2.33
CA VAL A 300 6.28 -30.54 2.40
C VAL A 300 5.55 -30.99 3.66
N GLU A 301 5.60 -32.29 3.96
CA GLU A 301 5.03 -32.83 5.20
C GLU A 301 5.80 -32.30 6.43
N TYR A 302 7.14 -32.29 6.36
CA TYR A 302 7.97 -31.65 7.39
C TYR A 302 7.55 -30.21 7.64
N ALA A 303 7.51 -29.36 6.61
CA ALA A 303 7.24 -27.94 6.79
C ALA A 303 5.82 -27.69 7.34
N SER A 304 4.86 -28.53 6.96
CA SER A 304 3.47 -28.43 7.46
C SER A 304 3.31 -28.75 8.94
N VAL A 305 4.26 -29.49 9.54
CA VAL A 305 4.19 -29.93 10.94
C VAL A 305 5.21 -29.20 11.80
N GLU A 306 6.43 -29.01 11.31
CA GLU A 306 7.58 -28.60 12.11
C GLU A 306 8.01 -27.14 11.91
N SER A 307 7.69 -26.52 10.76
CA SER A 307 8.18 -25.17 10.46
C SER A 307 7.50 -24.15 11.37
N PRO A 308 8.26 -23.30 12.09
CA PRO A 308 7.69 -22.29 12.98
C PRO A 308 7.05 -21.13 12.22
N ASN A 309 7.37 -20.99 10.94
CA ASN A 309 6.93 -19.88 10.08
C ASN A 309 6.03 -20.35 8.93
N SER A 310 5.65 -21.63 8.90
CA SER A 310 4.89 -22.23 7.80
C SER A 310 5.54 -22.00 6.42
N THR A 311 6.87 -22.04 6.37
CA THR A 311 7.65 -21.76 5.15
C THR A 311 7.33 -22.77 4.04
N ASP A 312 6.95 -22.31 2.84
CA ASP A 312 6.88 -23.19 1.65
C ASP A 312 8.28 -23.44 1.07
N ILE A 313 9.04 -24.32 1.71
CA ILE A 313 10.43 -24.64 1.34
C ILE A 313 10.51 -25.15 -0.10
N PHE A 314 9.54 -25.95 -0.53
CA PHE A 314 9.50 -26.47 -1.91
C PHE A 314 9.19 -25.36 -2.91
N GLY A 315 8.17 -24.53 -2.65
CA GLY A 315 7.81 -23.39 -3.49
C GLY A 315 8.98 -22.41 -3.67
N VAL A 316 9.65 -22.02 -2.59
CA VAL A 316 10.83 -21.14 -2.64
C VAL A 316 11.96 -21.76 -3.47
N THR A 317 12.21 -23.06 -3.30
CA THR A 317 13.24 -23.76 -4.08
C THR A 317 12.86 -23.85 -5.56
N LYS A 318 11.58 -24.12 -5.86
CA LYS A 318 11.04 -24.20 -7.20
C LYS A 318 11.17 -22.86 -7.93
N ASP A 319 10.82 -21.75 -7.30
CA ASP A 319 10.94 -20.42 -7.89
C ASP A 319 12.40 -20.04 -8.16
N ALA A 320 13.30 -20.34 -7.21
CA ALA A 320 14.74 -20.13 -7.41
C ALA A 320 15.28 -20.96 -8.58
N PHE A 321 14.86 -22.23 -8.69
CA PHE A 321 15.23 -23.10 -9.79
C PHE A 321 14.74 -22.55 -11.14
N ILE A 322 13.49 -22.10 -11.23
CA ILE A 322 12.95 -21.52 -12.47
C ILE A 322 13.68 -20.22 -12.82
N GLY A 323 13.95 -19.35 -11.86
CA GLY A 323 14.65 -18.09 -12.08
C GLY A 323 16.10 -18.28 -12.58
N GLU A 324 16.77 -19.35 -12.13
CA GLU A 324 18.15 -19.65 -12.56
C GLU A 324 18.20 -20.35 -13.93
N TRP A 325 17.26 -21.27 -14.20
CA TRP A 325 17.35 -22.17 -15.35
C TRP A 325 16.41 -21.82 -16.50
N GLY A 326 15.25 -21.21 -16.22
CA GLY A 326 14.28 -20.75 -17.20
C GLY A 326 14.90 -19.79 -18.23
N PRO A 327 15.58 -18.72 -17.81
CA PRO A 327 16.24 -17.79 -18.73
C PRO A 327 17.32 -18.43 -19.62
N LYS A 328 17.87 -19.59 -19.21
CA LYS A 328 18.91 -20.33 -19.94
C LYS A 328 18.36 -21.32 -20.96
N ASP A 329 17.04 -21.50 -21.04
CA ASP A 329 16.43 -22.42 -22.00
C ASP A 329 16.77 -22.04 -23.45
N GLU A 330 16.98 -23.03 -24.31
CA GLU A 330 17.24 -22.78 -25.73
C GLU A 330 16.10 -22.00 -26.41
N ALA A 331 14.85 -22.19 -25.97
CA ALA A 331 13.69 -21.46 -26.48
C ALA A 331 13.73 -19.96 -26.17
N MET A 332 14.49 -19.54 -25.15
CA MET A 332 14.71 -18.13 -24.82
C MET A 332 15.69 -17.45 -25.79
N GLY A 333 16.39 -18.22 -26.65
CA GLY A 333 17.30 -17.68 -27.66
C GLY A 333 18.54 -16.95 -27.10
N GLY A 334 18.71 -16.92 -25.77
CA GLY A 334 19.77 -16.19 -25.08
C GLY A 334 19.57 -14.67 -24.97
N GLU A 335 18.43 -14.13 -25.43
CA GLU A 335 18.16 -12.69 -25.48
C GLU A 335 17.13 -12.22 -24.44
N GLY A 336 16.56 -13.16 -23.65
CA GLY A 336 15.57 -12.85 -22.62
C GLY A 336 14.21 -12.47 -23.19
N VAL A 337 13.32 -11.94 -22.35
CA VAL A 337 12.03 -11.38 -22.79
C VAL A 337 12.22 -9.89 -23.03
N PRO A 338 12.18 -9.42 -24.29
CA PRO A 338 12.67 -8.09 -24.63
C PRO A 338 11.70 -6.97 -24.24
N ASN A 339 10.40 -7.24 -24.14
CA ASN A 339 9.39 -6.23 -23.86
C ASN A 339 8.15 -6.81 -23.14
N VAL A 340 7.33 -5.92 -22.60
CA VAL A 340 6.02 -6.26 -22.04
C VAL A 340 4.99 -6.29 -23.19
N ALA A 341 4.57 -7.48 -23.61
CA ALA A 341 3.72 -7.68 -24.79
C ALA A 341 2.40 -6.87 -24.79
N GLY A 342 1.87 -6.59 -23.61
CA GLY A 342 0.65 -5.81 -23.38
C GLY A 342 0.83 -4.30 -23.48
N ILE A 343 2.05 -3.77 -23.57
CA ILE A 343 2.32 -2.33 -23.65
C ILE A 343 2.79 -1.98 -25.05
N LYS A 344 2.13 -1.01 -25.70
CA LYS A 344 2.45 -0.62 -27.07
C LYS A 344 2.40 0.89 -27.26
N LYS A 345 3.41 1.41 -27.96
CA LYS A 345 3.33 2.67 -28.69
C LYS A 345 2.53 2.44 -29.98
N LEU A 346 1.39 3.09 -30.12
CA LEU A 346 0.57 3.01 -31.33
C LEU A 346 1.01 4.04 -32.37
N ASP A 347 1.38 5.25 -31.92
CA ASP A 347 1.94 6.34 -32.72
C ASP A 347 2.73 7.30 -31.82
N GLU A 348 3.11 8.47 -32.35
CA GLU A 348 3.90 9.50 -31.63
C GLU A 348 3.22 10.02 -30.35
N TYR A 349 1.89 9.91 -30.23
CA TYR A 349 1.12 10.48 -29.12
C TYR A 349 0.15 9.50 -28.47
N THR A 350 0.13 8.23 -28.88
CA THR A 350 -0.85 7.26 -28.40
C THR A 350 -0.18 6.00 -27.87
N VAL A 351 -0.55 5.61 -26.64
CA VAL A 351 -0.12 4.36 -26.01
C VAL A 351 -1.32 3.45 -25.70
N GLU A 352 -1.07 2.15 -25.72
CA GLU A 352 -2.02 1.10 -25.37
C GLU A 352 -1.41 0.19 -24.29
N VAL A 353 -2.22 -0.17 -23.29
CA VAL A 353 -1.89 -1.19 -22.28
C VAL A 353 -3.00 -2.23 -22.26
N LYS A 354 -2.66 -3.52 -22.18
CA LYS A 354 -3.62 -4.63 -22.06
C LYS A 354 -3.40 -5.46 -20.81
N THR A 355 -4.48 -5.79 -20.13
CA THR A 355 -4.51 -6.71 -18.99
C THR A 355 -5.39 -7.90 -19.25
N ASN A 356 -5.09 -9.04 -18.61
CA ASN A 356 -6.03 -10.14 -18.49
C ASN A 356 -7.13 -9.77 -17.47
N GLY A 357 -8.37 -10.13 -17.75
CA GLY A 357 -9.52 -9.85 -16.90
C GLY A 357 -9.97 -8.38 -16.90
N TYR A 358 -11.03 -8.14 -16.13
CA TYR A 358 -11.54 -6.80 -15.81
C TYR A 358 -11.41 -6.52 -14.32
N GLU A 359 -10.69 -5.46 -13.99
CA GLU A 359 -10.57 -4.93 -12.63
C GLU A 359 -10.88 -3.44 -12.64
N ALA A 360 -12.01 -3.04 -12.03
CA ALA A 360 -12.44 -1.65 -12.00
C ALA A 360 -11.36 -0.64 -11.53
N PRO A 361 -10.53 -0.91 -10.50
CA PRO A 361 -9.50 0.05 -10.07
C PRO A 361 -8.31 0.14 -11.03
N ALA A 362 -8.09 -0.84 -11.90
CA ALA A 362 -6.88 -0.94 -12.73
C ALA A 362 -6.70 0.27 -13.65
N VAL A 363 -7.78 0.88 -14.12
CA VAL A 363 -7.72 2.10 -14.94
C VAL A 363 -6.98 3.25 -14.25
N TYR A 364 -7.12 3.43 -12.93
CA TYR A 364 -6.47 4.50 -12.19
C TYR A 364 -4.97 4.26 -12.03
N SER A 365 -4.54 3.02 -11.91
CA SER A 365 -3.11 2.70 -11.83
C SER A 365 -2.45 2.65 -13.20
N ILE A 366 -3.14 2.10 -14.21
CA ILE A 366 -2.61 1.95 -15.57
C ILE A 366 -2.57 3.30 -16.28
N LEU A 367 -3.65 4.08 -16.23
CA LEU A 367 -3.75 5.37 -16.93
C LEU A 367 -3.55 6.57 -16.01
N GLY A 368 -3.38 6.40 -14.69
CA GLY A 368 -3.12 7.51 -13.77
C GLY A 368 -1.64 7.83 -13.55
N ILE A 369 -0.73 7.18 -14.27
CA ILE A 369 0.71 7.44 -14.16
C ILE A 369 1.05 8.90 -14.52
N SER A 370 2.10 9.42 -13.86
CA SER A 370 2.78 10.63 -14.30
C SER A 370 3.48 10.40 -15.64
N VAL A 371 3.77 11.47 -16.38
CA VAL A 371 4.59 11.42 -17.59
C VAL A 371 5.95 12.05 -17.31
N ALA A 372 6.99 11.22 -17.23
CA ALA A 372 8.34 11.66 -16.92
C ALA A 372 9.19 11.79 -18.21
N PRO A 373 9.99 12.86 -18.34
CA PRO A 373 10.85 13.08 -19.50
C PRO A 373 11.96 12.03 -19.63
N LEU A 374 11.90 11.25 -20.70
CA LEU A 374 12.92 10.25 -21.04
C LEU A 374 14.31 10.89 -21.11
N HIS A 375 14.43 12.07 -21.72
CA HIS A 375 15.71 12.76 -21.92
C HIS A 375 16.38 13.27 -20.64
N TYR A 376 15.65 13.29 -19.52
CA TYR A 376 16.18 13.73 -18.22
C TYR A 376 16.35 12.59 -17.22
N TYR A 377 15.34 11.73 -17.09
CA TYR A 377 15.35 10.61 -16.14
C TYR A 377 16.03 9.36 -16.70
N GLY A 378 16.05 9.21 -18.03
CA GLY A 378 16.73 8.13 -18.73
C GLY A 378 17.92 8.62 -19.55
N ASP A 379 18.30 7.78 -20.50
CA ASP A 379 19.35 8.02 -21.48
C ASP A 379 18.80 7.79 -22.89
N GLU A 380 18.72 8.85 -23.70
CA GLU A 380 18.23 8.77 -25.08
C GLU A 380 19.08 7.84 -25.95
N ALA A 381 20.38 7.67 -25.64
CA ALA A 381 21.24 6.72 -26.36
C ALA A 381 20.87 5.26 -26.05
N GLN A 382 20.11 5.04 -24.98
CA GLN A 382 19.56 3.75 -24.59
C GLN A 382 18.06 3.66 -24.88
N TYR A 383 17.53 4.54 -25.74
CA TYR A 383 16.15 4.49 -26.17
C TYR A 383 16.04 4.20 -27.67
N ASP A 384 15.39 3.10 -27.98
CA ASP A 384 14.99 2.70 -29.33
C ASP A 384 13.85 1.70 -29.20
N TYR A 385 12.63 2.21 -29.29
CA TYR A 385 11.41 1.42 -29.12
C TYR A 385 11.35 0.21 -30.08
N GLU A 386 11.78 0.37 -31.33
CA GLU A 386 11.75 -0.70 -32.34
C GLU A 386 12.75 -1.82 -32.03
N ASN A 387 13.80 -1.51 -31.26
CA ASN A 387 14.83 -2.45 -30.83
C ASN A 387 14.71 -2.82 -29.33
N ASN A 388 13.57 -2.55 -28.69
CA ASN A 388 13.27 -2.87 -27.28
C ASN A 388 14.25 -2.24 -26.27
N MET A 389 14.65 -1.00 -26.53
CA MET A 389 15.49 -0.22 -25.63
C MET A 389 14.66 0.93 -25.05
N PHE A 390 14.54 0.99 -23.73
CA PHE A 390 13.55 1.84 -23.04
C PHE A 390 14.16 2.95 -22.18
N GLY A 391 15.40 3.35 -22.46
CA GLY A 391 16.07 4.50 -21.82
C GLY A 391 17.00 4.17 -20.65
N PHE A 392 17.14 2.89 -20.29
CA PHE A 392 18.03 2.40 -19.22
C PHE A 392 18.28 0.88 -19.37
N PRO A 393 19.33 0.32 -18.75
CA PRO A 393 19.55 -1.12 -18.72
C PRO A 393 18.52 -1.83 -17.84
N PHE A 394 18.01 -2.98 -18.28
CA PHE A 394 17.10 -3.81 -17.48
C PHE A 394 17.71 -4.15 -16.11
N GLY A 395 16.92 -3.96 -15.04
CA GLY A 395 17.34 -4.19 -13.66
C GLY A 395 18.26 -3.09 -13.10
N ASP A 396 18.41 -1.96 -13.79
CA ASP A 396 19.24 -0.83 -13.35
C ASP A 396 18.53 0.52 -13.55
N LEU A 397 17.82 0.95 -12.50
CA LEU A 397 17.22 2.29 -12.42
C LEU A 397 18.13 3.32 -11.73
N SER A 398 19.44 3.10 -11.63
CA SER A 398 20.35 4.04 -10.98
C SER A 398 20.27 5.45 -11.57
N ILE A 399 20.19 5.58 -12.90
CA ILE A 399 20.06 6.88 -13.58
C ILE A 399 18.77 7.62 -13.20
N VAL A 400 17.66 6.89 -13.01
CA VAL A 400 16.38 7.46 -12.56
C VAL A 400 16.49 7.87 -11.09
N ALA A 401 17.08 7.01 -10.25
CA ALA A 401 17.26 7.25 -8.82
C ALA A 401 18.18 8.44 -8.52
N GLU A 402 19.18 8.72 -9.36
CA GLU A 402 20.05 9.89 -9.25
C GLU A 402 19.29 11.23 -9.34
N LYS A 403 18.10 11.25 -9.95
CA LYS A 403 17.29 12.47 -10.10
C LYS A 403 16.31 12.71 -8.96
N THR A 404 16.39 11.92 -7.89
CA THR A 404 15.39 11.89 -6.82
C THR A 404 15.10 13.25 -6.16
N GLY A 405 16.12 14.10 -6.00
CA GLY A 405 15.97 15.41 -5.35
C GLY A 405 15.64 16.59 -6.28
N HIS A 406 15.53 16.39 -7.60
CA HIS A 406 15.39 17.47 -8.58
C HIS A 406 14.35 17.12 -9.66
N PRO A 407 13.05 17.20 -9.36
CA PRO A 407 12.05 16.79 -10.33
C PRO A 407 11.93 17.78 -11.50
N ILE A 408 11.72 17.23 -12.69
CA ILE A 408 11.40 17.99 -13.89
C ILE A 408 10.22 17.33 -14.61
N GLY A 409 9.35 18.13 -15.18
CA GLY A 409 8.19 17.61 -15.90
C GLY A 409 7.45 18.71 -16.64
N ALA A 410 6.23 18.38 -17.09
CA ALA A 410 5.35 19.26 -17.86
C ALA A 410 4.25 19.92 -17.02
N GLY A 411 4.37 19.90 -15.70
CA GLY A 411 3.41 20.44 -14.73
C GLY A 411 3.36 21.96 -14.69
N ALA A 412 2.57 22.49 -13.75
CA ALA A 412 2.31 23.92 -13.64
C ALA A 412 3.53 24.71 -13.20
N TYR A 413 4.44 24.11 -12.43
CA TYR A 413 5.60 24.76 -11.86
C TYR A 413 6.89 23.98 -12.11
N LYS A 414 8.00 24.70 -12.11
CA LYS A 414 9.36 24.18 -12.20
C LYS A 414 9.93 24.12 -10.78
N PHE A 415 10.52 23.00 -10.40
CA PHE A 415 11.33 22.95 -9.20
C PHE A 415 12.60 23.79 -9.40
N VAL A 416 12.93 24.64 -8.42
CA VAL A 416 14.12 25.50 -8.45
C VAL A 416 15.20 24.96 -7.52
N LYS A 417 14.86 24.72 -6.26
CA LYS A 417 15.77 24.20 -5.22
C LYS A 417 15.01 23.84 -3.95
N TYR A 418 15.67 23.07 -3.08
CA TYR A 418 15.32 22.92 -1.68
C TYR A 418 16.45 23.50 -0.81
N GLU A 419 16.16 24.52 0.00
CA GLU A 419 17.12 25.06 0.96
C GLU A 419 16.40 25.56 2.21
N ASN A 420 17.06 25.43 3.37
CA ASN A 420 16.53 25.95 4.64
C ASN A 420 15.09 25.48 4.93
N ARG A 421 14.77 24.21 4.60
CA ARG A 421 13.44 23.61 4.75
C ARG A 421 12.33 24.27 3.93
N ILE A 422 12.71 24.80 2.77
CA ILE A 422 11.80 25.44 1.83
C ILE A 422 12.08 24.89 0.42
N VAL A 423 11.05 24.37 -0.23
CA VAL A 423 11.05 24.07 -1.66
C VAL A 423 10.64 25.32 -2.43
N TYR A 424 11.41 25.69 -3.45
CA TYR A 424 11.17 26.87 -4.26
C TYR A 424 10.70 26.44 -5.65
N PHE A 425 9.64 27.09 -6.12
CA PHE A 425 9.08 26.87 -7.45
C PHE A 425 9.01 28.16 -8.26
N GLU A 426 9.13 28.03 -9.58
CA GLU A 426 8.85 29.09 -10.55
C GLU A 426 7.79 28.60 -11.55
N ALA A 427 6.85 29.46 -11.91
CA ALA A 427 5.80 29.15 -12.87
C ALA A 427 6.39 28.60 -14.19
N ASN A 428 5.82 27.49 -14.69
CA ASN A 428 6.18 26.92 -15.97
C ASN A 428 5.45 27.68 -17.09
N GLU A 429 6.21 28.41 -17.90
CA GLU A 429 5.72 29.12 -19.07
C GLU A 429 5.15 28.19 -20.16
N ASN A 430 5.56 26.92 -20.15
CA ASN A 430 5.15 25.90 -21.13
C ASN A 430 3.91 25.09 -20.68
N TYR A 431 3.33 25.39 -19.52
CA TYR A 431 2.19 24.62 -19.02
C TYR A 431 0.98 24.71 -19.96
N TYR A 432 0.38 23.57 -20.30
CA TYR A 432 -0.64 23.47 -21.34
C TYR A 432 -1.94 24.23 -21.04
N LYS A 433 -2.22 24.55 -19.76
CA LYS A 433 -3.34 25.41 -19.34
C LYS A 433 -2.98 26.91 -19.33
N GLY A 434 -1.80 27.25 -19.83
CA GLY A 434 -1.20 28.57 -19.75
C GLY A 434 -0.37 28.76 -18.47
N MET A 435 0.61 29.65 -18.54
CA MET A 435 1.49 29.98 -17.42
C MET A 435 0.68 30.37 -16.16
N PRO A 436 1.00 29.80 -14.99
CA PRO A 436 0.36 30.21 -13.74
C PRO A 436 0.49 31.71 -13.46
N LYS A 437 -0.56 32.29 -12.87
CA LYS A 437 -0.60 33.72 -12.52
C LYS A 437 0.34 34.06 -11.36
N THR A 438 0.52 33.13 -10.42
CA THR A 438 1.46 33.27 -9.30
C THR A 438 2.82 32.81 -9.79
N LYS A 439 3.77 33.74 -9.92
CA LYS A 439 5.08 33.44 -10.53
C LYS A 439 5.96 32.56 -9.65
N TYR A 440 5.95 32.80 -8.33
CA TYR A 440 6.78 32.07 -7.37
C TYR A 440 5.91 31.44 -6.28
N ILE A 441 6.16 30.16 -6.00
CA ILE A 441 5.58 29.43 -4.87
C ILE A 441 6.71 28.88 -4.01
N GLN A 442 6.49 28.87 -2.70
CA GLN A 442 7.37 28.23 -1.73
C GLN A 442 6.56 27.23 -0.91
N PHE A 443 7.01 25.99 -0.80
CA PHE A 443 6.50 25.06 0.21
C PHE A 443 7.46 25.05 1.37
N LYS A 444 6.98 25.38 2.57
CA LYS A 444 7.78 25.64 3.76
C LYS A 444 7.39 24.68 4.88
N GLU A 445 8.36 23.91 5.37
CA GLU A 445 8.13 23.03 6.51
C GLU A 445 7.63 23.84 7.72
N THR A 446 6.45 23.47 8.21
CA THR A 446 5.72 24.14 9.28
C THR A 446 5.00 23.06 10.08
N ASN A 447 5.11 23.11 11.41
CA ASN A 447 4.33 22.20 12.24
C ASN A 447 2.83 22.53 12.05
N THR A 448 2.00 21.51 11.83
CA THR A 448 0.56 21.68 11.58
C THR A 448 -0.14 22.52 12.66
N ALA A 449 0.29 22.42 13.92
CA ALA A 449 -0.25 23.23 15.02
C ALA A 449 0.10 24.73 14.93
N GLU A 450 1.12 25.09 14.16
CA GLU A 450 1.61 26.46 13.97
C GLU A 450 1.06 27.12 12.69
N VAL A 451 0.31 26.40 11.84
CA VAL A 451 -0.15 26.93 10.55
C VAL A 451 -1.04 28.17 10.73
N ALA A 452 -2.04 28.11 11.61
CA ALA A 452 -2.97 29.22 11.82
C ALA A 452 -2.27 30.49 12.36
N THR A 453 -1.33 30.33 13.30
CA THR A 453 -0.54 31.44 13.83
C THR A 453 0.50 31.95 12.81
N GLY A 454 1.01 31.07 11.97
CA GLY A 454 1.86 31.39 10.82
C GLY A 454 1.14 32.30 9.82
N ILE A 455 -0.12 31.99 9.49
CA ILE A 455 -0.98 32.84 8.65
C ILE A 455 -1.22 34.19 9.33
N GLN A 456 -1.63 34.19 10.60
CA GLN A 456 -1.90 35.42 11.35
C GLN A 456 -0.69 36.36 11.41
N SER A 457 0.53 35.81 11.48
CA SER A 457 1.78 36.58 11.56
C SER A 457 2.39 36.92 10.19
N GLY A 458 1.85 36.37 9.09
CA GLY A 458 2.37 36.56 7.74
C GLY A 458 3.67 35.79 7.46
N VAL A 459 3.93 34.72 8.21
CA VAL A 459 5.09 33.82 7.99
C VAL A 459 4.83 32.82 6.85
N VAL A 460 3.55 32.46 6.66
CA VAL A 460 3.01 31.68 5.55
C VAL A 460 1.69 32.31 5.10
N ASP A 461 1.30 32.09 3.86
CA ASP A 461 0.07 32.64 3.25
C ASP A 461 -1.07 31.62 3.20
N ALA A 462 -0.73 30.33 3.14
CA ALA A 462 -1.67 29.21 3.07
C ALA A 462 -1.09 27.98 3.76
N GLY A 463 -1.93 27.00 4.06
CA GLY A 463 -1.52 25.73 4.63
C GLY A 463 -2.73 24.89 5.02
N GLU A 464 -2.49 23.61 5.28
CA GLU A 464 -3.51 22.69 5.77
C GLU A 464 -3.41 22.48 7.27
N MET A 465 -4.53 22.15 7.90
CA MET A 465 -4.57 21.80 9.31
C MET A 465 -5.55 20.67 9.56
N SER A 466 -5.31 19.87 10.61
CA SER A 466 -6.27 18.86 11.04
C SER A 466 -7.63 19.52 11.38
N GLY A 467 -8.71 18.99 10.81
CA GLY A 467 -10.07 19.53 10.97
C GLY A 467 -10.73 19.25 12.32
N SER A 468 -10.01 19.41 13.42
CA SER A 468 -10.54 19.17 14.78
C SER A 468 -11.33 20.36 15.32
N LYS A 469 -12.25 20.11 16.26
CA LYS A 469 -12.98 21.17 16.97
C LYS A 469 -12.04 22.18 17.62
N ALA A 470 -10.95 21.72 18.24
CA ALA A 470 -9.96 22.57 18.90
C ALA A 470 -9.26 23.53 17.91
N ASN A 471 -8.94 23.03 16.72
CA ASN A 471 -8.34 23.82 15.66
C ASN A 471 -9.31 24.85 15.10
N PHE A 472 -10.57 24.47 14.88
CA PHE A 472 -11.62 25.40 14.45
C PHE A 472 -11.85 26.51 15.48
N GLU A 473 -11.90 26.20 16.77
CA GLU A 473 -11.99 27.22 17.82
C GLU A 473 -10.80 28.18 17.82
N THR A 474 -9.60 27.69 17.51
CA THR A 474 -8.39 28.51 17.42
C THR A 474 -8.49 29.50 16.27
N VAL A 475 -8.88 29.05 15.08
CA VAL A 475 -9.10 29.91 13.91
C VAL A 475 -10.23 30.92 14.16
N ALA A 476 -11.35 30.47 14.74
CA ALA A 476 -12.47 31.33 15.09
C ALA A 476 -12.06 32.50 16.02
N LYS A 477 -11.19 32.24 17.01
CA LYS A 477 -10.66 33.28 17.91
C LYS A 477 -9.73 34.29 17.23
N MET A 478 -9.12 33.93 16.10
CA MET A 478 -8.27 34.85 15.33
C MET A 478 -9.09 35.84 14.52
N ASN A 479 -10.28 35.43 14.08
CA ASN A 479 -11.17 36.27 13.28
C ASN A 479 -12.07 37.15 14.16
N SER A 480 -12.30 38.38 13.71
CA SER A 480 -13.14 39.35 14.42
C SER A 480 -14.61 38.95 14.52
N ASN A 481 -15.08 38.08 13.63
CA ASN A 481 -16.45 37.57 13.58
C ASN A 481 -16.68 36.31 14.45
N GLY A 482 -15.62 35.71 15.01
CA GLY A 482 -15.74 34.47 15.79
C GLY A 482 -16.02 33.23 14.96
N GLU A 483 -15.83 33.27 13.63
CA GLU A 483 -16.06 32.17 12.70
C GLU A 483 -14.75 31.67 12.10
N ILE A 484 -14.73 30.44 11.59
CA ILE A 484 -13.52 29.85 10.97
C ILE A 484 -13.12 30.52 9.64
N THR A 485 -13.97 31.37 9.08
CA THR A 485 -13.67 32.20 7.91
C THR A 485 -13.96 33.66 8.25
N GLY A 486 -12.95 34.53 8.12
CA GLY A 486 -13.05 35.93 8.48
C GLY A 486 -11.93 36.80 7.92
N ASP A 487 -11.64 37.89 8.62
CA ASP A 487 -10.74 38.97 8.20
C ASP A 487 -9.25 38.65 8.35
N VAL A 488 -8.89 37.66 9.17
CA VAL A 488 -7.50 37.25 9.40
C VAL A 488 -7.20 35.93 8.69
N VAL A 489 -8.05 34.92 8.90
CA VAL A 489 -7.93 33.60 8.28
C VAL A 489 -9.21 33.28 7.52
N THR A 490 -9.05 32.95 6.25
CA THR A 490 -10.11 32.38 5.40
C THR A 490 -9.87 30.88 5.29
N THR A 491 -10.91 30.08 5.54
CA THR A 491 -10.83 28.61 5.40
C THR A 491 -11.68 28.15 4.23
N SER A 492 -11.23 27.08 3.57
CA SER A 492 -12.01 26.37 2.56
C SER A 492 -12.13 24.92 3.01
N LYS A 493 -13.36 24.46 3.26
CA LYS A 493 -13.63 23.04 3.53
C LYS A 493 -13.73 22.32 2.19
N VAL A 494 -12.96 21.26 2.03
CA VAL A 494 -12.96 20.41 0.84
C VAL A 494 -13.33 19.00 1.26
N ASP A 495 -14.23 18.38 0.50
CA ASP A 495 -14.55 16.97 0.71
C ASP A 495 -13.32 16.14 0.35
N ASN A 496 -12.78 15.41 1.32
CA ASN A 496 -11.60 14.58 1.10
C ASN A 496 -11.99 13.27 0.38
N LEU A 497 -11.28 12.94 -0.70
CA LEU A 497 -11.41 11.63 -1.38
C LEU A 497 -10.60 10.55 -0.65
N GLY A 498 -10.74 10.50 0.68
CA GLY A 498 -10.03 9.58 1.55
C GLY A 498 -10.84 9.29 2.81
N TYR A 499 -10.40 8.30 3.58
CA TYR A 499 -11.04 7.91 4.83
C TYR A 499 -10.02 7.40 5.86
N GLY A 500 -10.31 7.62 7.14
CA GLY A 500 -9.57 7.01 8.25
C GLY A 500 -10.17 5.66 8.64
N TYR A 501 -9.34 4.72 9.06
CA TYR A 501 -9.78 3.39 9.51
C TYR A 501 -8.97 2.90 10.72
N ILE A 502 -9.50 1.89 11.40
CA ILE A 502 -8.76 1.10 12.41
C ILE A 502 -8.49 -0.25 11.75
N GLY A 503 -7.21 -0.55 11.51
CA GLY A 503 -6.79 -1.83 10.94
C GLY A 503 -6.79 -2.95 11.98
N LEU A 504 -7.17 -4.15 11.56
CA LEU A 504 -6.98 -5.39 12.32
C LEU A 504 -6.01 -6.26 11.52
N ASN A 505 -4.78 -6.45 12.02
CA ASN A 505 -3.78 -7.27 11.35
C ASN A 505 -4.23 -8.75 11.36
N ALA A 506 -4.39 -9.35 10.18
CA ALA A 506 -4.93 -10.70 10.03
C ALA A 506 -3.97 -11.79 10.52
N ASP A 507 -2.66 -11.50 10.54
CA ASP A 507 -1.60 -12.43 10.93
C ASP A 507 -1.39 -12.47 12.44
N THR A 508 -1.82 -11.41 13.15
CA THR A 508 -1.75 -11.37 14.63
C THR A 508 -3.12 -11.55 15.30
N VAL A 509 -4.22 -11.34 14.57
CA VAL A 509 -5.59 -11.53 15.04
C VAL A 509 -6.25 -12.68 14.25
N ASN A 510 -5.80 -13.90 14.54
CA ASN A 510 -6.33 -15.15 14.00
C ASN A 510 -6.48 -16.25 15.06
N VAL A 511 -7.10 -17.34 14.65
CA VAL A 511 -7.25 -18.59 15.39
C VAL A 511 -6.45 -19.65 14.65
N GLY A 512 -5.61 -20.38 15.37
CA GLY A 512 -4.84 -21.52 14.87
C GLY A 512 -3.75 -21.18 13.84
N GLY A 513 -3.31 -19.92 13.72
CA GLY A 513 -2.34 -19.53 12.69
C GLY A 513 -2.94 -19.42 11.29
N GLU A 514 -4.28 -19.40 11.17
CA GLU A 514 -5.00 -19.46 9.89
C GLU A 514 -5.81 -18.16 9.65
N PRO A 515 -5.19 -17.09 9.11
CA PRO A 515 -5.85 -15.79 8.94
C PRO A 515 -7.15 -15.84 8.14
N ALA A 516 -7.24 -16.73 7.15
CA ALA A 516 -8.38 -16.84 6.24
C ALA A 516 -9.53 -17.72 6.77
N SER A 517 -9.35 -18.42 7.90
CA SER A 517 -10.38 -19.31 8.45
C SER A 517 -11.63 -18.55 8.92
N GLU A 518 -12.78 -19.23 8.95
CA GLU A 518 -14.03 -18.64 9.45
C GLU A 518 -13.92 -18.26 10.95
N ALA A 519 -13.17 -19.03 11.74
CA ALA A 519 -12.92 -18.71 13.14
C ALA A 519 -12.14 -17.39 13.28
N SER A 520 -11.09 -17.19 12.49
CA SER A 520 -10.30 -15.96 12.45
C SER A 520 -11.12 -14.75 11.96
N LYS A 521 -11.97 -14.95 10.94
CA LYS A 521 -12.91 -13.91 10.49
C LYS A 521 -13.90 -13.55 11.58
N ASN A 522 -14.44 -14.52 12.32
CA ASN A 522 -15.36 -14.28 13.44
C ASN A 522 -14.67 -13.51 14.58
N LEU A 523 -13.44 -13.88 14.94
CA LEU A 523 -12.65 -13.13 15.91
C LEU A 523 -12.51 -11.65 15.50
N ARG A 524 -12.14 -11.36 14.26
CA ARG A 524 -12.03 -9.98 13.77
C ARG A 524 -13.38 -9.26 13.67
N LYS A 525 -14.46 -9.96 13.30
CA LYS A 525 -15.83 -9.42 13.32
C LYS A 525 -16.28 -9.04 14.74
N ALA A 526 -15.86 -9.77 15.77
CA ALA A 526 -16.17 -9.42 17.16
C ALA A 526 -15.59 -8.04 17.52
N PHE A 527 -14.29 -7.83 17.28
CA PHE A 527 -13.64 -6.54 17.50
C PHE A 527 -14.24 -5.44 16.62
N GLY A 528 -14.42 -5.72 15.32
CA GLY A 528 -15.02 -4.77 14.38
C GLY A 528 -16.42 -4.30 14.81
N THR A 529 -17.25 -5.20 15.35
CA THR A 529 -18.59 -4.88 15.87
C THR A 529 -18.53 -3.95 17.08
N VAL A 530 -17.62 -4.19 18.01
CA VAL A 530 -17.42 -3.32 19.18
C VAL A 530 -16.83 -1.97 18.79
N TYR A 531 -15.89 -1.92 17.84
CA TYR A 531 -15.33 -0.64 17.37
C TYR A 531 -16.38 0.17 16.61
N ALA A 532 -17.20 -0.51 15.81
CA ALA A 532 -18.16 0.12 14.93
C ALA A 532 -19.20 0.98 15.66
N VAL A 533 -19.64 0.57 16.85
CA VAL A 533 -20.71 1.24 17.61
C VAL A 533 -20.26 2.58 18.21
N TYR A 534 -18.95 2.76 18.46
CA TYR A 534 -18.41 3.99 19.05
C TYR A 534 -18.00 5.06 18.04
N ARG A 535 -17.92 4.71 16.74
CA ARG A 535 -17.48 5.65 15.69
C ARG A 535 -18.25 6.96 15.75
N ALA A 536 -19.58 6.90 15.86
CA ALA A 536 -20.44 8.07 15.81
C ALA A 536 -20.16 9.11 16.90
N MET A 537 -20.07 8.64 18.14
CA MET A 537 -19.77 9.47 19.29
C MET A 537 -18.34 10.02 19.24
N ALA A 538 -17.37 9.18 18.87
CA ALA A 538 -15.97 9.56 18.84
C ALA A 538 -15.68 10.66 17.81
N TYR A 539 -16.20 10.53 16.58
CA TYR A 539 -15.95 11.53 15.54
C TYR A 539 -16.68 12.84 15.85
N ASP A 540 -17.91 12.82 16.37
CA ASP A 540 -18.61 14.07 16.72
C ASP A 540 -17.84 14.82 17.80
N SER A 541 -17.30 14.11 18.80
CA SER A 541 -16.46 14.73 19.83
C SER A 541 -15.17 15.35 19.28
N TYR A 542 -14.53 14.72 18.30
CA TYR A 542 -13.21 15.13 17.79
C TYR A 542 -13.31 16.14 16.63
N TYR A 543 -14.06 15.80 15.58
CA TYR A 543 -14.22 16.55 14.34
C TYR A 543 -15.46 17.46 14.33
N GLY A 544 -16.53 17.08 15.04
CA GLY A 544 -17.83 17.72 14.88
C GLY A 544 -18.36 17.60 13.45
N GLU A 545 -18.68 18.74 12.84
CA GLU A 545 -19.19 18.80 11.46
C GLU A 545 -18.14 18.58 10.36
N ALA A 546 -16.86 18.37 10.71
CA ALA A 546 -15.78 18.21 9.73
C ALA A 546 -15.70 16.81 9.11
N ALA A 547 -16.39 15.82 9.68
CA ALA A 547 -16.32 14.43 9.24
C ALA A 547 -17.68 13.73 9.40
N SER A 548 -17.83 12.60 8.73
CA SER A 548 -19.00 11.72 8.86
C SER A 548 -18.58 10.25 8.89
N VAL A 549 -19.44 9.39 9.44
CA VAL A 549 -19.20 7.94 9.40
C VAL A 549 -19.51 7.39 8.01
N ILE A 550 -18.56 6.65 7.47
CA ILE A 550 -18.74 5.79 6.30
C ILE A 550 -18.91 4.33 6.74
N ASN A 551 -19.64 3.55 5.94
CA ASN A 551 -19.92 2.14 6.21
C ASN A 551 -19.21 1.18 5.25
N TYR A 552 -18.51 1.73 4.27
CA TYR A 552 -17.77 1.00 3.25
C TYR A 552 -16.35 1.56 3.19
N PRO A 553 -15.35 0.76 2.78
CA PRO A 553 -13.97 1.22 2.64
C PRO A 553 -13.79 2.07 1.37
N ILE A 554 -14.62 3.11 1.24
CA ILE A 554 -14.63 4.06 0.13
C ILE A 554 -15.17 5.40 0.64
N SER A 555 -14.53 6.51 0.25
CA SER A 555 -14.99 7.85 0.62
C SER A 555 -16.39 8.11 0.03
N ASN A 556 -17.32 8.67 0.81
CA ASN A 556 -18.65 9.06 0.33
C ASN A 556 -18.61 10.12 -0.79
N THR A 557 -17.48 10.82 -0.95
CA THR A 557 -17.23 11.76 -2.05
C THR A 557 -17.05 11.04 -3.39
N SER A 558 -16.65 9.77 -3.35
CA SER A 558 -16.42 8.98 -4.55
C SER A 558 -17.71 8.74 -5.31
N TRP A 559 -17.62 8.82 -6.64
CA TRP A 559 -18.71 8.42 -7.54
C TRP A 559 -19.16 6.97 -7.36
N ALA A 560 -18.28 6.10 -6.86
CA ALA A 560 -18.55 4.66 -6.66
C ALA A 560 -19.04 4.32 -5.24
N ALA A 561 -19.19 5.31 -4.36
CA ALA A 561 -19.57 5.07 -2.97
C ALA A 561 -21.03 4.60 -2.86
N PRO A 562 -21.30 3.48 -2.17
CA PRO A 562 -22.66 3.05 -1.88
C PRO A 562 -23.43 4.11 -1.09
N GLN A 563 -24.65 4.41 -1.53
CA GLN A 563 -25.52 5.42 -0.94
C GLN A 563 -26.54 4.78 -0.02
N SER A 564 -26.97 5.50 1.03
CA SER A 564 -27.98 5.01 1.98
C SER A 564 -29.35 4.72 1.34
N THR A 565 -29.58 5.23 0.13
CA THR A 565 -30.76 4.96 -0.69
C THR A 565 -30.63 3.69 -1.54
N ASP A 566 -29.46 3.09 -1.62
CA ASP A 566 -29.23 1.89 -2.41
C ASP A 566 -29.90 0.69 -1.74
N PRO A 567 -30.53 -0.22 -2.51
CA PRO A 567 -31.27 -1.36 -1.96
C PRO A 567 -30.44 -2.26 -1.04
N ASP A 568 -29.14 -2.41 -1.34
CA ASP A 568 -28.23 -3.32 -0.63
C ASP A 568 -27.34 -2.58 0.39
N TYR A 569 -27.64 -1.30 0.69
CA TYR A 569 -26.90 -0.55 1.68
C TYR A 569 -27.05 -1.15 3.07
N LYS A 570 -25.91 -1.33 3.76
CA LYS A 570 -25.83 -1.87 5.12
C LYS A 570 -24.87 -1.04 5.96
N VAL A 571 -25.22 -0.87 7.23
CA VAL A 571 -24.31 -0.29 8.22
C VAL A 571 -23.20 -1.29 8.50
N ALA A 572 -21.94 -0.84 8.55
CA ALA A 572 -20.81 -1.75 8.79
C ALA A 572 -20.95 -2.43 10.16
N PHE A 573 -20.71 -3.74 10.20
CA PHE A 573 -20.78 -4.57 11.42
C PHE A 573 -22.13 -4.45 12.16
N SER A 574 -23.25 -4.46 11.41
CA SER A 574 -24.61 -4.32 11.96
C SER A 574 -25.40 -5.62 12.03
N VAL A 575 -24.76 -6.77 11.82
CA VAL A 575 -25.39 -8.09 11.92
C VAL A 575 -24.64 -8.99 12.90
N ASP A 576 -25.36 -9.92 13.52
CA ASP A 576 -24.78 -10.96 14.38
C ASP A 576 -24.18 -12.12 13.57
N VAL A 577 -23.69 -13.14 14.26
CA VAL A 577 -23.06 -14.33 13.66
C VAL A 577 -24.02 -15.15 12.79
N ASP A 578 -25.32 -15.03 13.03
CA ASP A 578 -26.37 -15.71 12.27
C ASP A 578 -26.91 -14.84 11.12
N GLY A 579 -26.39 -13.61 10.98
CA GLY A 579 -26.77 -12.65 9.93
C GLY A 579 -28.00 -11.81 10.25
N ASN A 580 -28.47 -11.77 11.50
CA ASN A 580 -29.61 -10.94 11.89
C ASN A 580 -29.15 -9.51 12.23
N ASP A 581 -29.94 -8.50 11.86
CA ASP A 581 -29.65 -7.11 12.20
C ASP A 581 -29.65 -6.92 13.75
N ILE A 582 -28.61 -6.27 14.28
CA ILE A 582 -28.42 -6.08 15.74
C ILE A 582 -29.00 -4.76 16.26
N TYR A 583 -29.38 -3.85 15.36
CA TYR A 583 -29.90 -2.53 15.70
C TYR A 583 -31.32 -2.33 15.20
N THR A 584 -32.13 -1.62 16.00
CA THR A 584 -33.42 -1.07 15.58
C THR A 584 -33.40 0.46 15.64
N SER A 585 -34.34 1.12 14.96
CA SER A 585 -34.46 2.58 14.95
C SER A 585 -34.74 3.19 16.34
N GLU A 586 -35.30 2.40 17.26
CA GLU A 586 -35.73 2.86 18.58
C GLU A 586 -34.63 2.76 19.65
N MET A 587 -33.53 2.06 19.35
CA MET A 587 -32.45 1.86 20.33
C MET A 587 -31.70 3.15 20.62
N ASN A 588 -31.52 3.44 21.91
CA ASN A 588 -30.61 4.47 22.38
C ASN A 588 -29.14 3.99 22.35
N ALA A 589 -28.19 4.87 22.68
CA ALA A 589 -26.76 4.54 22.60
C ALA A 589 -26.35 3.35 23.51
N GLU A 590 -26.86 3.29 24.74
CA GLU A 590 -26.54 2.22 25.69
C GLU A 590 -27.10 0.87 25.21
N GLU A 591 -28.33 0.86 24.71
CA GLU A 591 -28.95 -0.34 24.11
C GLU A 591 -28.16 -0.83 22.89
N ARG A 592 -27.62 0.09 22.06
CA ARG A 592 -26.75 -0.26 20.94
C ARG A 592 -25.41 -0.83 21.39
N TYR A 593 -24.83 -0.32 22.48
CA TYR A 593 -23.59 -0.85 23.04
C TYR A 593 -23.79 -2.28 23.55
N ASP A 594 -24.90 -2.54 24.25
CA ASP A 594 -25.23 -3.87 24.74
C ASP A 594 -25.51 -4.85 23.59
N ALA A 595 -26.23 -4.42 22.55
CA ALA A 595 -26.46 -5.24 21.35
C ALA A 595 -25.16 -5.57 20.60
N ALA A 596 -24.25 -4.60 20.46
CA ALA A 596 -22.93 -4.82 19.86
C ALA A 596 -22.10 -5.82 20.68
N LEU A 597 -22.12 -5.71 22.01
CA LEU A 597 -21.42 -6.63 22.91
C LEU A 597 -21.97 -8.06 22.84
N GLN A 598 -23.30 -8.19 22.75
CA GLN A 598 -23.97 -9.48 22.56
C GLN A 598 -23.57 -10.13 21.23
N ALA A 599 -23.58 -9.37 20.14
CA ALA A 599 -23.14 -9.86 18.83
C ALA A 599 -21.65 -10.27 18.84
N ALA A 600 -20.79 -9.45 19.45
CA ALA A 600 -19.37 -9.77 19.61
C ALA A 600 -19.14 -11.05 20.43
N THR A 601 -19.96 -11.29 21.46
CA THR A 601 -19.93 -12.54 22.24
C THR A 601 -20.33 -13.74 21.37
N GLY A 602 -21.34 -13.60 20.51
CA GLY A 602 -21.71 -14.63 19.53
C GLY A 602 -20.56 -14.98 18.58
N PHE A 603 -19.90 -13.96 18.03
CA PHE A 603 -18.73 -14.14 17.17
C PHE A 603 -17.54 -14.79 17.89
N LEU A 604 -17.22 -14.41 19.13
CA LEU A 604 -16.14 -15.02 19.90
C LEU A 604 -16.42 -16.50 20.24
N LYS A 605 -17.68 -16.84 20.57
CA LYS A 605 -18.10 -18.25 20.72
C LYS A 605 -17.89 -19.03 19.41
N ALA A 606 -18.28 -18.45 18.28
CA ALA A 606 -18.08 -19.06 16.97
C ALA A 606 -16.60 -19.13 16.53
N ALA A 607 -15.74 -18.28 17.09
CA ALA A 607 -14.29 -18.36 16.94
C ALA A 607 -13.64 -19.44 17.82
N GLY A 608 -14.38 -20.07 18.74
CA GLY A 608 -13.88 -21.16 19.59
C GLY A 608 -13.47 -20.73 21.01
N TYR A 609 -13.80 -19.50 21.43
CA TYR A 609 -13.51 -19.06 22.80
C TYR A 609 -14.40 -19.78 23.82
N THR A 610 -13.83 -20.08 24.99
CA THR A 610 -14.55 -20.71 26.09
C THR A 610 -15.30 -19.65 26.90
N PHE A 611 -16.63 -19.69 26.85
CA PHE A 611 -17.51 -18.78 27.58
C PHE A 611 -18.09 -19.41 28.84
N ASP A 612 -17.96 -18.74 29.98
CA ASP A 612 -18.60 -19.11 31.23
C ASP A 612 -19.94 -18.36 31.37
N GLU A 613 -21.04 -19.09 31.16
CA GLU A 613 -22.40 -18.56 31.27
C GLU A 613 -22.74 -18.04 32.69
N ALA A 614 -22.05 -18.51 33.74
CA ALA A 614 -22.33 -18.07 35.11
C ALA A 614 -21.76 -16.68 35.40
N THR A 615 -20.60 -16.36 34.82
CA THR A 615 -19.92 -15.06 34.99
C THR A 615 -20.21 -14.11 33.83
N GLY A 616 -20.63 -14.62 32.68
CA GLY A 616 -20.80 -13.85 31.45
C GLY A 616 -19.46 -13.49 30.79
N MET A 617 -18.39 -14.23 31.09
CA MET A 617 -17.02 -13.92 30.67
C MET A 617 -16.39 -15.05 29.87
N PHE A 618 -15.52 -14.69 28.92
CA PHE A 618 -14.60 -15.61 28.30
C PHE A 618 -13.44 -15.93 29.25
N THR A 619 -13.12 -17.23 29.39
CA THR A 619 -12.14 -17.73 30.36
C THR A 619 -10.92 -18.38 29.71
N ALA A 620 -11.01 -18.74 28.43
CA ALA A 620 -9.90 -19.24 27.63
C ALA A 620 -10.09 -18.87 26.15
N ALA A 621 -8.98 -18.58 25.48
CA ALA A 621 -8.92 -18.42 24.04
C ALA A 621 -8.61 -19.78 23.37
N PRO A 622 -9.07 -20.01 22.13
CA PRO A 622 -8.62 -21.15 21.33
C PRO A 622 -7.14 -20.99 20.95
N GLU A 623 -6.53 -22.06 20.45
CA GLU A 623 -5.15 -22.05 19.97
C GLU A 623 -4.90 -20.92 18.94
N GLY A 624 -3.73 -20.29 19.00
CA GLY A 624 -3.37 -19.12 18.18
C GLY A 624 -4.01 -17.79 18.59
N ALA A 625 -5.11 -17.81 19.35
CA ALA A 625 -5.82 -16.60 19.78
C ALA A 625 -5.50 -16.22 21.24
N LYS A 626 -5.92 -15.02 21.66
CA LYS A 626 -5.59 -14.44 22.98
C LYS A 626 -6.82 -13.90 23.69
N LEU A 627 -6.77 -13.77 25.02
CA LEU A 627 -7.74 -12.97 25.79
C LEU A 627 -7.31 -11.50 25.91
N ALA A 628 -6.10 -11.16 25.49
CA ALA A 628 -5.56 -9.82 25.52
C ALA A 628 -4.96 -9.45 24.16
N TYR A 629 -5.36 -8.29 23.63
CA TYR A 629 -4.88 -7.73 22.38
C TYR A 629 -4.37 -6.31 22.61
N GLU A 630 -3.42 -5.89 21.78
CA GLU A 630 -2.90 -4.53 21.75
C GLU A 630 -3.39 -3.81 20.49
N VAL A 631 -3.66 -2.52 20.63
CA VAL A 631 -3.86 -1.58 19.52
C VAL A 631 -2.89 -0.42 19.70
N ILE A 632 -2.18 -0.08 18.63
CA ILE A 632 -1.23 1.04 18.60
C ILE A 632 -1.89 2.21 17.87
N ILE A 633 -1.77 3.42 18.41
CA ILE A 633 -2.32 4.66 17.84
C ILE A 633 -1.18 5.67 17.69
N PRO A 634 -1.00 6.32 16.53
CA PRO A 634 -0.01 7.40 16.38
C PRO A 634 -0.60 8.73 16.89
N GLY A 635 -0.91 8.82 18.19
CA GLY A 635 -1.52 9.98 18.85
C GLY A 635 -0.53 10.82 19.65
N ASP A 636 0.77 10.70 19.34
CA ASP A 636 1.90 11.38 19.97
C ASP A 636 1.98 11.20 21.50
N GLY A 637 1.37 10.13 22.04
CA GLY A 637 1.33 9.86 23.48
C GLY A 637 0.45 10.81 24.29
N THR A 638 -0.41 11.57 23.60
CA THR A 638 -1.30 12.55 24.22
C THR A 638 -2.79 12.20 24.10
N GLY A 639 -3.11 11.16 23.34
CA GLY A 639 -4.47 10.78 22.97
C GLY A 639 -5.11 11.70 21.93
N ASP A 640 -4.36 12.58 21.27
CA ASP A 640 -4.85 13.48 20.22
C ASP A 640 -5.00 12.74 18.88
N HIS A 641 -5.93 11.79 18.85
CA HIS A 641 -6.24 11.03 17.64
C HIS A 641 -7.72 10.62 17.61
N PRO A 642 -8.40 10.67 16.44
CA PRO A 642 -9.83 10.35 16.32
C PRO A 642 -10.21 8.93 16.78
N SER A 643 -9.30 7.96 16.66
CA SER A 643 -9.55 6.57 17.09
C SER A 643 -9.49 6.38 18.61
N PHE A 644 -8.88 7.32 19.36
CA PHE A 644 -8.62 7.14 20.79
C PHE A 644 -9.91 6.94 21.60
N ALA A 645 -10.94 7.74 21.30
CA ALA A 645 -12.25 7.63 21.95
C ALA A 645 -13.00 6.35 21.55
N VAL A 646 -12.86 5.89 20.29
CA VAL A 646 -13.42 4.60 19.83
C VAL A 646 -12.82 3.45 20.63
N LEU A 647 -11.49 3.41 20.73
CA LEU A 647 -10.76 2.32 21.36
C LEU A 647 -10.93 2.33 22.88
N THR A 648 -11.01 3.51 23.50
CA THR A 648 -11.32 3.63 24.94
C THR A 648 -12.71 3.09 25.27
N GLY A 649 -13.73 3.42 24.46
CA GLY A 649 -15.08 2.87 24.62
C GLY A 649 -15.10 1.35 24.42
N ALA A 650 -14.42 0.88 23.37
CA ALA A 650 -14.34 -0.54 23.04
C ALA A 650 -13.67 -1.36 24.15
N LYS A 651 -12.56 -0.85 24.71
CA LYS A 651 -11.89 -1.45 25.88
C LYS A 651 -12.88 -1.70 27.02
N GLY A 652 -13.69 -0.69 27.37
CA GLY A 652 -14.68 -0.82 28.43
C GLY A 652 -15.78 -1.85 28.16
N LEU A 653 -16.18 -2.06 26.89
CA LEU A 653 -17.14 -3.11 26.55
C LEU A 653 -16.52 -4.51 26.56
N LEU A 654 -15.33 -4.66 25.98
CA LEU A 654 -14.62 -5.94 25.92
C LEU A 654 -14.28 -6.47 27.32
N GLU A 655 -13.91 -5.58 28.25
CA GLU A 655 -13.63 -5.95 29.65
C GLU A 655 -14.84 -6.61 30.33
N LYS A 656 -16.08 -6.23 29.97
CA LYS A 656 -17.30 -6.84 30.54
C LYS A 656 -17.45 -8.32 30.21
N ILE A 657 -16.84 -8.78 29.12
CA ILE A 657 -16.87 -10.18 28.66
C ILE A 657 -15.51 -10.88 28.85
N GLY A 658 -14.58 -10.31 29.62
CA GLY A 658 -13.30 -10.93 29.93
C GLY A 658 -12.23 -10.81 28.84
N ILE A 659 -12.39 -9.90 27.87
CA ILE A 659 -11.39 -9.60 26.84
C ILE A 659 -10.67 -8.30 27.18
N THR A 660 -9.34 -8.32 27.18
CA THR A 660 -8.51 -7.14 27.44
C THR A 660 -8.09 -6.48 26.13
N LEU A 661 -8.29 -5.16 26.04
CA LEU A 661 -7.72 -4.33 24.98
C LEU A 661 -6.72 -3.33 25.58
N ASN A 662 -5.45 -3.50 25.25
CA ASN A 662 -4.38 -2.59 25.61
C ASN A 662 -4.25 -1.51 24.54
N ILE A 663 -4.37 -0.24 24.93
CA ILE A 663 -4.21 0.90 24.03
C ILE A 663 -2.80 1.44 24.26
N ASN A 664 -1.98 1.36 23.22
CA ASN A 664 -0.63 1.90 23.18
C ASN A 664 -0.64 3.15 22.28
N ASP A 665 -0.38 4.30 22.88
CA ASP A 665 -0.25 5.57 22.19
C ASP A 665 1.20 6.05 22.35
N PRO A 666 2.11 5.62 21.47
CA PRO A 666 3.50 6.01 21.54
C PRO A 666 3.70 7.50 21.22
N ALA A 667 4.68 8.11 21.89
CA ALA A 667 5.14 9.46 21.57
C ALA A 667 5.89 9.53 20.22
N ASP A 668 6.38 8.40 19.73
CA ASP A 668 7.01 8.26 18.41
C ASP A 668 6.15 7.34 17.56
N ALA A 669 5.55 7.90 16.51
CA ALA A 669 4.71 7.15 15.58
C ALA A 669 5.47 6.03 14.85
N ASN A 670 6.80 6.08 14.77
CA ASN A 670 7.60 4.99 14.19
C ASN A 670 7.42 3.67 14.91
N ILE A 671 7.06 3.66 16.20
CA ILE A 671 6.76 2.44 16.95
C ILE A 671 5.58 1.67 16.32
N LEU A 672 4.61 2.37 15.72
CA LEU A 672 3.54 1.71 14.97
C LEU A 672 4.09 1.04 13.71
N TRP A 673 4.91 1.76 12.95
CA TRP A 673 5.45 1.28 11.68
C TRP A 673 6.39 0.10 11.87
N GLU A 674 7.30 0.18 12.84
CA GLU A 674 8.20 -0.93 13.22
C GLU A 674 7.46 -2.17 13.75
N ALA A 675 6.22 -2.02 14.23
CA ALA A 675 5.39 -3.14 14.66
C ALA A 675 4.54 -3.74 13.54
N LEU A 676 4.45 -3.07 12.39
CA LEU A 676 3.76 -3.54 11.19
C LEU A 676 4.71 -4.24 10.22
N ASP A 677 5.98 -3.83 10.20
CA ASP A 677 7.10 -4.50 9.54
C ASP A 677 7.47 -5.82 10.26
#